data_AF-A0A6A4WUG8-F1
#
_entry.id   AF-A0A6A4WUG8-F1
#
_cell.length_a   1.000
_cell.length_b   1.000
_cell.length_c   1.000
_cell.angle_alpha   90.00
_cell.angle_beta   90.00
_cell.angle_gamma   90.00
#
_symmetry.space_group_name_H-M   'P 1'
#
loop_
_entity.id
_entity.type
_entity.pdbx_description
1 polymer ?
#
loop_
_entity_poly.entity_id
_entity_poly.type
_entity_poly.pdbx_seq_one_letter_code
_entity_poly.pdbx_strand_id
1 'polypeptide(L)'
;MNVLRSVFRQLAKGGVTRSWSDTGVIYGAPQEPLVPRLSPELSQLKWLGRRGGRRCCRMGARQDVPARIPVISGRRPKVTVTSGGAALRDRCLREIQLVPAEQEAAGGAPSAQQNQTSTESRDERRSDSGTGRGVRIGHINAQSLAPKVDAINSLLDSEQFDILCVSESWLTPDTLSRFIVFPGYLMVRRDRAESTEGQRVRGGGVAVIHREEIHCQVLSTPVTSLLETLWVSVSWRGGRPAIIGVAYRPPAGSVSQAVDELQEQLRDVLARGKPTYLLGDLNIDVLNAQSSDTRRYKTALSELNVTQLIDRPTHLRPNPSALDHIITNISSSRADVLTTPISDHQPIAVSAPIGRLRKQPTERTTRNWGRTDWDAVCLDLLLADWSNFDSNEDVNSMVDIFMQIWWTVIDRHCPARTRRDRRRGCPWITDNHELRQAMLERDEAYQAWLDLHTPESREDYCRLRNSVKAQLAQARREFLGRQLLASDRKEFWSSLRRFYLAPSASAHSTSDKSAAEQRARADRFNEFFASVGSRIAADLNDDVTAGLAPRPPIVVSAAFRLQPATLPELARAETLKLLIETHVFPHILYCISVWGGTTKNQLTRIQKLINFSARIVTGVRRRERIGPALASLGWPGVERLVWERDLLKVWKALHIPAYPLSIRRMFVSRSEVSGRVTRSVEAGALELQKCRLSSTQRTFSYRAAAAWNRLPPAVREQPTLTAFRRAVAASEA
;
A
#
# COMPACT_ATOMS: atom_id res chain seq x y z
N MET A 1 -2.78 18.69 6.17
CA MET A 1 -1.76 17.91 6.92
C MET A 1 -0.33 18.12 6.43
N ASN A 2 0.02 17.86 5.15
CA ASN A 2 1.42 17.97 4.72
C ASN A 2 1.96 19.41 4.79
N VAL A 3 1.15 20.41 4.43
CA VAL A 3 1.50 21.85 4.58
C VAL A 3 1.84 22.20 6.04
N LEU A 4 0.96 21.87 6.99
CA LEU A 4 1.22 22.00 8.44
C LEU A 4 2.52 21.31 8.88
N ARG A 5 2.84 20.12 8.35
CA ARG A 5 4.12 19.44 8.62
C ARG A 5 5.33 20.17 8.03
N SER A 6 5.17 20.95 6.97
CA SER A 6 6.23 21.77 6.38
C SER A 6 6.51 22.98 7.26
N VAL A 7 5.46 23.73 7.62
CA VAL A 7 5.54 24.89 8.54
C VAL A 7 6.17 24.47 9.88
N PHE A 8 5.70 23.37 10.48
CA PHE A 8 6.32 22.82 11.70
C PHE A 8 7.76 22.33 11.52
N ARG A 9 8.19 21.91 10.32
CA ARG A 9 9.60 21.55 10.04
C ARG A 9 10.49 22.78 9.84
N GLN A 10 9.95 23.91 9.41
CA GLN A 10 10.68 25.18 9.33
C GLN A 10 10.84 25.79 10.73
N LEU A 11 9.75 25.91 11.50
CA LEU A 11 9.81 26.38 12.89
C LEU A 11 10.74 25.53 13.77
N ALA A 12 10.67 24.19 13.67
CA ALA A 12 11.54 23.30 14.43
C ALA A 12 13.03 23.29 13.98
N LYS A 13 13.37 23.92 12.84
CA LYS A 13 14.77 24.10 12.41
C LYS A 13 15.41 25.36 12.99
N GLY A 14 14.62 26.37 13.37
CA GLY A 14 15.13 27.60 14.01
C GLY A 14 15.45 27.46 15.50
N GLY A 15 15.08 26.33 16.14
CA GLY A 15 15.22 26.10 17.57
C GLY A 15 16.28 25.05 17.93
N VAL A 16 17.52 25.50 18.15
CA VAL A 16 18.61 24.77 18.84
C VAL A 16 18.83 23.31 18.40
N THR A 17 19.48 23.12 17.26
CA THR A 17 20.16 21.84 16.96
C THR A 17 21.44 21.71 17.78
N ARG A 18 21.37 21.11 18.98
CA ARG A 18 22.55 20.50 19.60
C ARG A 18 22.88 19.21 18.84
N SER A 19 23.83 19.29 17.90
CA SER A 19 24.47 18.13 17.30
C SER A 19 25.16 17.28 18.37
N TRP A 20 25.10 15.96 18.19
CA TRP A 20 26.04 15.02 18.81
C TRP A 20 26.89 14.47 17.67
N SER A 21 28.19 14.75 17.74
CA SER A 21 29.20 14.26 16.80
C SER A 21 30.52 14.16 17.55
N ASP A 22 31.00 12.94 17.78
CA ASP A 22 32.27 12.71 18.45
C ASP A 22 33.45 13.15 17.57
N THR A 23 34.18 14.18 18.01
CA THR A 23 35.61 14.38 17.70
C THR A 23 36.14 15.51 18.60
N GLY A 24 37.25 15.28 19.29
CA GLY A 24 37.83 16.26 20.21
C GLY A 24 38.94 17.09 19.57
N VAL A 25 38.88 18.41 19.74
CA VAL A 25 40.01 19.33 19.61
C VAL A 25 39.97 20.29 20.80
N ILE A 26 41.13 20.57 21.38
CA ILE A 26 41.32 21.43 22.57
C ILE A 26 41.61 22.86 22.08
N TYR A 27 41.02 23.90 22.70
CA TYR A 27 41.69 25.17 23.05
C TYR A 27 40.78 26.12 23.85
N GLY A 28 41.38 26.89 24.77
CA GLY A 28 40.92 28.22 25.20
C GLY A 28 39.67 28.33 26.09
N ALA A 29 39.87 28.57 27.40
CA ALA A 29 38.90 29.30 28.23
C ALA A 29 39.14 30.81 28.12
N PRO A 30 38.15 31.66 28.46
CA PRO A 30 38.32 32.39 29.72
C PRO A 30 37.05 32.64 30.56
N GLN A 31 37.24 32.49 31.88
CA GLN A 31 36.63 33.17 33.04
C GLN A 31 35.10 33.35 33.21
N GLU A 32 34.64 32.97 34.42
CA GLU A 32 33.38 33.41 35.03
C GLU A 32 33.49 34.84 35.61
N PRO A 33 32.38 35.42 36.08
CA PRO A 33 32.40 35.88 37.48
C PRO A 33 31.20 35.44 38.34
N LEU A 34 31.54 34.70 39.40
CA LEU A 34 31.06 34.80 40.79
C LEU A 34 29.55 34.91 41.16
N VAL A 35 29.20 34.02 42.09
CA VAL A 35 27.92 33.87 42.82
C VAL A 35 27.64 35.04 43.79
N PRO A 36 26.41 35.11 44.35
CA PRO A 36 26.30 34.68 45.76
C PRO A 36 25.13 33.72 46.03
N ARG A 37 25.29 32.90 47.08
CA ARG A 37 24.27 31.96 47.58
C ARG A 37 23.47 32.57 48.72
N LEU A 38 22.21 32.15 48.89
CA LEU A 38 21.56 32.03 50.20
C LEU A 38 20.94 30.63 50.35
N SER A 39 20.61 30.25 51.59
CA SER A 39 20.67 28.87 52.11
C SER A 39 19.36 28.39 52.79
N PRO A 40 19.24 27.12 53.25
CA PRO A 40 17.95 26.42 53.35
C PRO A 40 17.48 26.02 54.76
N GLU A 41 16.21 25.60 54.84
CA GLU A 41 15.62 24.72 55.87
C GLU A 41 14.92 23.54 55.13
N LEU A 42 15.02 22.25 55.51
CA LEU A 42 14.67 21.55 56.76
C LEU A 42 13.17 21.60 57.07
N SER A 43 12.42 20.54 57.43
CA SER A 43 12.53 19.05 57.41
C SER A 43 11.06 18.49 57.40
N GLN A 44 10.65 17.22 57.46
CA GLN A 44 11.12 15.99 58.12
C GLN A 44 10.47 14.69 57.57
N LEU A 45 11.10 13.55 57.87
CA LEU A 45 10.55 12.23 58.27
C LEU A 45 9.77 11.27 57.33
N LYS A 46 9.98 9.99 57.66
CA LYS A 46 9.33 8.74 57.21
C LYS A 46 8.20 8.40 58.24
N TRP A 47 7.41 7.31 58.25
CA TRP A 47 7.57 5.93 57.76
C TRP A 47 6.25 5.11 57.94
N LEU A 48 6.09 3.94 57.28
CA LEU A 48 5.05 2.87 57.47
C LEU A 48 3.54 3.28 57.51
N GLY A 49 2.54 2.44 57.23
CA GLY A 49 2.45 1.01 56.94
C GLY A 49 1.02 0.46 57.20
N ARG A 50 0.66 -0.68 56.58
CA ARG A 50 -0.53 -1.54 56.84
C ARG A 50 -1.93 -0.91 56.52
N ARG A 51 -3.06 -1.63 56.48
CA ARG A 51 -3.44 -2.99 55.96
C ARG A 51 -4.98 -3.04 55.89
N GLY A 52 -5.54 -3.74 54.89
CA GLY A 52 -6.98 -4.03 54.75
C GLY A 52 -7.43 -3.87 53.29
N GLY A 53 -8.24 -4.74 52.67
CA GLY A 53 -9.07 -5.83 53.20
C GLY A 53 -10.57 -5.49 53.03
N ARG A 54 -11.46 -6.34 52.53
CA ARG A 54 -11.37 -7.78 52.17
C ARG A 54 -12.47 -8.16 51.15
N ARG A 55 -12.16 -9.09 50.23
CA ARG A 55 -13.11 -10.04 49.57
C ARG A 55 -14.21 -9.37 48.69
N CYS A 56 -15.03 -10.07 47.91
CA CYS A 56 -15.11 -11.51 47.57
C CYS A 56 -15.45 -11.63 46.05
N CYS A 57 -14.87 -12.57 45.29
CA CYS A 57 -15.49 -13.87 44.90
C CYS A 57 -16.50 -13.76 43.71
N ARG A 58 -16.72 -14.77 42.85
CA ARG A 58 -16.31 -16.19 42.88
C ARG A 58 -16.43 -16.87 41.49
N MET A 59 -15.81 -18.06 41.35
CA MET A 59 -16.02 -19.13 40.32
C MET A 59 -15.48 -18.84 38.89
N GLY A 60 -14.90 -19.80 38.16
CA GLY A 60 -14.44 -21.17 38.48
C GLY A 60 -13.17 -21.50 37.66
N ALA A 61 -12.17 -22.18 38.24
CA ALA A 61 -11.94 -23.64 38.15
C ALA A 61 -11.48 -24.08 36.74
N ARG A 62 -10.19 -24.38 36.51
CA ARG A 62 -9.38 -25.59 36.88
C ARG A 62 -9.60 -26.76 35.89
N GLN A 63 -8.64 -27.64 35.59
CA GLN A 63 -7.25 -27.88 36.07
C GLN A 63 -6.30 -28.02 34.83
N ASP A 64 -5.01 -27.66 34.86
CA ASP A 64 -3.82 -28.43 35.33
C ASP A 64 -3.64 -29.79 34.60
N VAL A 65 -2.45 -30.35 34.33
CA VAL A 65 -1.18 -30.36 35.12
C VAL A 65 0.10 -30.35 34.17
N PRO A 66 1.38 -30.64 34.54
CA PRO A 66 2.46 -29.64 34.30
C PRO A 66 3.82 -30.18 33.73
N ALA A 67 4.91 -29.46 34.05
CA ALA A 67 6.33 -29.88 34.16
C ALA A 67 7.28 -29.71 32.94
N ARG A 68 8.61 -29.51 33.10
CA ARG A 68 9.47 -28.88 34.16
C ARG A 68 10.91 -28.71 33.61
N ILE A 69 11.52 -27.50 33.73
CA ILE A 69 12.97 -27.26 34.07
C ILE A 69 14.05 -27.74 33.02
N PRO A 70 15.29 -27.21 32.94
CA PRO A 70 15.87 -25.87 33.23
C PRO A 70 16.44 -25.18 31.96
N VAL A 71 17.10 -24.02 32.12
CA VAL A 71 18.09 -23.48 31.16
C VAL A 71 19.50 -23.60 31.74
N ILE A 72 20.45 -24.10 30.94
CA ILE A 72 21.88 -24.17 31.30
C ILE A 72 22.62 -22.98 30.67
N SER A 73 23.60 -22.41 31.39
CA SER A 73 24.42 -21.29 30.91
C SER A 73 25.82 -21.75 30.50
N GLY A 74 26.23 -21.42 29.27
CA GLY A 74 27.56 -21.71 28.71
C GLY A 74 28.37 -20.43 28.50
N ARG A 75 29.67 -20.45 28.84
CA ARG A 75 30.57 -19.28 28.75
C ARG A 75 31.19 -19.15 27.35
N ARG A 76 31.45 -17.90 26.92
CA ARG A 76 32.43 -17.62 25.85
C ARG A 76 33.85 -17.57 26.45
N PRO A 77 34.88 -18.11 25.76
CA PRO A 77 36.27 -17.76 26.07
C PRO A 77 36.62 -16.35 25.57
N LYS A 78 37.61 -15.72 26.20
CA LYS A 78 38.36 -14.57 25.65
C LYS A 78 39.69 -15.09 25.10
N VAL A 79 40.21 -14.47 24.04
CA VAL A 79 41.62 -14.60 23.64
C VAL A 79 42.20 -13.20 23.39
N THR A 80 43.35 -12.96 24.00
CA THR A 80 44.20 -11.76 23.97
C THR A 80 45.58 -12.22 24.44
N VAL A 81 46.73 -11.77 23.95
CA VAL A 81 47.05 -10.80 22.88
C VAL A 81 48.48 -11.13 22.40
N THR A 82 48.88 -10.69 21.21
CA THR A 82 50.29 -10.38 20.93
C THR A 82 50.39 -9.32 19.85
N SER A 83 51.43 -8.48 19.93
CA SER A 83 51.64 -7.32 19.07
C SER A 83 53.04 -7.37 18.45
N GLY A 84 53.13 -7.12 17.15
CA GLY A 84 54.38 -6.90 16.42
C GLY A 84 54.03 -6.19 15.11
N GLY A 85 54.80 -5.17 14.72
CA GLY A 85 54.41 -4.29 13.62
C GLY A 85 55.59 -3.81 12.78
N ALA A 86 55.43 -3.94 11.47
CA ALA A 86 56.16 -3.29 10.39
C ALA A 86 55.43 -3.63 9.07
N ALA A 87 55.61 -2.97 7.92
CA ALA A 87 55.84 -1.56 7.59
C ALA A 87 55.78 -1.45 6.05
N LEU A 88 55.52 -0.25 5.51
CA LEU A 88 55.89 0.21 4.16
C LEU A 88 55.30 -0.47 2.89
N ARG A 89 54.60 0.38 2.11
CA ARG A 89 54.54 0.47 0.63
C ARG A 89 53.78 -0.61 -0.18
N ASP A 90 53.49 -0.40 -1.48
CA ASP A 90 52.93 0.74 -2.28
C ASP A 90 52.88 0.31 -3.77
N ARG A 91 51.86 0.77 -4.53
CA ARG A 91 51.77 0.82 -6.02
C ARG A 91 51.71 -0.46 -6.90
N CYS A 92 51.31 -0.18 -8.16
CA CYS A 92 51.24 -1.03 -9.37
C CYS A 92 50.24 -2.21 -9.33
N LEU A 93 49.18 -2.31 -10.15
CA LEU A 93 48.69 -1.57 -11.35
C LEU A 93 49.49 -1.75 -12.67
N ARG A 94 48.72 -1.95 -13.77
CA ARG A 94 49.10 -2.15 -15.21
C ARG A 94 49.54 -3.59 -15.56
N GLU A 95 48.86 -4.33 -16.44
CA GLU A 95 48.62 -4.24 -17.92
C GLU A 95 49.73 -4.90 -18.77
N ILE A 96 49.34 -5.92 -19.57
CA ILE A 96 49.94 -6.48 -20.81
C ILE A 96 48.82 -7.43 -21.35
N GLN A 97 48.14 -7.17 -22.47
CA GLN A 97 48.51 -7.18 -23.90
C GLN A 97 48.48 -8.58 -24.58
N LEU A 98 47.98 -8.60 -25.82
CA LEU A 98 47.68 -9.77 -26.67
C LEU A 98 48.50 -9.71 -27.98
N VAL A 99 49.09 -10.83 -28.41
CA VAL A 99 49.49 -11.16 -29.80
C VAL A 99 49.65 -12.71 -29.93
N PRO A 100 49.69 -13.33 -31.13
CA PRO A 100 48.95 -14.60 -31.34
C PRO A 100 49.72 -15.78 -32.01
N ALA A 101 49.01 -16.92 -32.10
CA ALA A 101 48.93 -17.95 -33.17
C ALA A 101 50.17 -18.47 -33.95
N GLU A 102 50.30 -19.81 -33.99
CA GLU A 102 50.44 -20.72 -35.17
C GLU A 102 50.38 -22.20 -34.66
N GLN A 103 49.69 -23.18 -35.29
CA GLN A 103 50.12 -24.12 -36.36
C GLN A 103 51.40 -24.95 -36.02
N GLU A 104 51.55 -26.28 -36.24
CA GLU A 104 50.81 -27.44 -36.83
C GLU A 104 51.52 -28.75 -36.31
N ALA A 105 51.09 -30.03 -36.41
CA ALA A 105 49.80 -30.73 -36.62
C ALA A 105 49.98 -32.28 -36.51
N ALA A 106 48.92 -33.05 -36.85
CA ALA A 106 48.86 -34.51 -37.16
C ALA A 106 49.05 -35.57 -36.05
N GLY A 107 48.28 -36.69 -36.13
CA GLY A 107 48.65 -37.97 -35.49
C GLY A 107 47.54 -38.91 -34.96
N GLY A 108 46.97 -39.78 -35.82
CA GLY A 108 46.54 -41.15 -35.45
C GLY A 108 45.22 -41.38 -34.69
N ALA A 109 44.33 -42.20 -35.28
CA ALA A 109 43.29 -42.96 -34.57
C ALA A 109 43.73 -44.43 -34.43
N PRO A 110 43.15 -45.21 -33.49
CA PRO A 110 42.01 -46.04 -33.89
C PRO A 110 40.85 -46.10 -32.87
N SER A 111 39.79 -46.79 -33.27
CA SER A 111 38.47 -46.83 -32.63
C SER A 111 38.36 -47.62 -31.32
N ALA A 112 37.55 -47.11 -30.39
CA ALA A 112 36.80 -47.92 -29.41
C ALA A 112 35.40 -47.32 -29.21
N GLN A 113 34.35 -48.14 -29.22
CA GLN A 113 32.97 -47.69 -29.00
C GLN A 113 32.62 -47.70 -27.52
N GLN A 114 32.28 -46.54 -26.94
CA GLN A 114 31.52 -46.45 -25.69
C GLN A 114 30.52 -45.30 -25.75
N ASN A 115 29.31 -45.51 -25.24
CA ASN A 115 28.26 -44.51 -25.18
C ASN A 115 28.63 -43.38 -24.21
N GLN A 116 28.45 -42.13 -24.63
CA GLN A 116 28.44 -40.97 -23.73
C GLN A 116 27.13 -40.21 -23.88
N THR A 117 26.43 -40.06 -22.76
CA THR A 117 25.21 -39.25 -22.63
C THR A 117 25.58 -37.76 -22.66
N SER A 118 24.87 -36.99 -23.48
CA SER A 118 25.16 -35.57 -23.72
C SER A 118 24.77 -34.68 -22.53
N THR A 119 25.74 -34.35 -21.67
CA THR A 119 25.63 -33.28 -20.66
C THR A 119 25.90 -31.90 -21.28
N GLU A 120 25.05 -31.48 -22.23
CA GLU A 120 25.13 -30.14 -22.82
C GLU A 120 24.88 -29.03 -21.79
N SER A 121 25.81 -28.08 -21.72
CA SER A 121 25.77 -26.95 -20.79
C SER A 121 24.65 -25.95 -21.08
N ARG A 122 23.96 -25.48 -20.03
CA ARG A 122 22.74 -24.65 -20.12
C ARG A 122 22.88 -23.25 -20.76
N ASP A 123 24.08 -22.77 -21.08
CA ASP A 123 24.32 -21.34 -21.40
C ASP A 123 24.30 -20.95 -22.89
N GLU A 124 24.43 -21.89 -23.85
CA GLU A 124 24.56 -21.54 -25.28
C GLU A 124 23.25 -21.11 -25.97
N ARG A 125 22.10 -21.17 -25.28
CA ARG A 125 20.79 -20.77 -25.85
C ARG A 125 20.57 -19.25 -25.87
N ARG A 126 21.56 -18.49 -26.35
CA ARG A 126 21.54 -17.01 -26.43
C ARG A 126 22.01 -16.39 -27.75
N SER A 127 22.13 -17.16 -28.83
CA SER A 127 22.27 -16.62 -30.19
C SER A 127 21.53 -17.46 -31.23
N ASP A 128 20.24 -17.17 -31.43
CA ASP A 128 19.53 -17.50 -32.67
C ASP A 128 18.60 -16.35 -33.08
N SER A 129 18.18 -16.34 -34.34
CA SER A 129 17.95 -15.15 -35.16
C SER A 129 16.52 -15.00 -35.68
N GLY A 130 16.07 -13.74 -35.85
CA GLY A 130 14.85 -13.37 -36.60
C GLY A 130 13.48 -13.73 -35.99
N THR A 131 13.24 -15.02 -35.70
CA THR A 131 11.92 -15.64 -35.45
C THR A 131 11.39 -15.48 -34.02
N GLY A 132 11.71 -14.33 -33.39
CA GLY A 132 11.37 -14.00 -32.01
C GLY A 132 9.99 -14.44 -31.49
N ARG A 133 10.05 -15.11 -30.32
CA ARG A 133 9.00 -15.66 -29.44
C ARG A 133 7.58 -15.04 -29.60
N GLY A 134 6.58 -15.90 -29.77
CA GLY A 134 5.17 -15.58 -29.55
C GLY A 134 4.82 -15.39 -28.07
N VAL A 135 3.54 -15.19 -27.77
CA VAL A 135 3.04 -14.99 -26.39
C VAL A 135 3.19 -16.29 -25.59
N ARG A 136 3.90 -16.26 -24.46
CA ARG A 136 4.06 -17.43 -23.58
C ARG A 136 2.94 -17.45 -22.55
N ILE A 137 2.05 -18.42 -22.69
CA ILE A 137 0.91 -18.66 -21.80
C ILE A 137 1.25 -19.87 -20.93
N GLY A 138 1.00 -19.77 -19.62
CA GLY A 138 1.23 -20.86 -18.68
C GLY A 138 0.00 -21.27 -17.89
N HIS A 139 0.06 -22.42 -17.23
CA HIS A 139 -0.87 -22.84 -16.19
C HIS A 139 -0.16 -23.56 -15.05
N ILE A 140 -0.74 -23.48 -13.85
CA ILE A 140 -0.33 -24.23 -12.66
C ILE A 140 -1.55 -24.48 -11.75
N ASN A 141 -1.79 -25.71 -11.30
CA ASN A 141 -2.59 -25.94 -10.09
C ASN A 141 -1.78 -25.43 -8.89
N ALA A 142 -2.22 -24.32 -8.29
CA ALA A 142 -1.47 -23.66 -7.23
C ALA A 142 -1.65 -24.32 -5.85
N GLN A 143 -2.68 -25.16 -5.61
CA GLN A 143 -2.98 -25.74 -4.29
C GLN A 143 -2.84 -24.70 -3.15
N SER A 144 -3.64 -23.62 -3.23
CA SER A 144 -3.50 -22.35 -2.50
C SER A 144 -2.39 -21.43 -3.01
N LEU A 145 -2.80 -20.33 -3.65
CA LEU A 145 -1.92 -19.32 -4.26
C LEU A 145 -1.31 -18.35 -3.24
N ALA A 146 -2.07 -17.91 -2.23
CA ALA A 146 -1.65 -16.86 -1.29
C ALA A 146 -0.36 -17.19 -0.49
N PRO A 147 -0.09 -18.43 -0.03
CA PRO A 147 1.17 -18.80 0.60
C PRO A 147 2.36 -18.92 -0.36
N LYS A 148 2.11 -18.96 -1.68
CA LYS A 148 3.07 -19.28 -2.74
C LYS A 148 3.41 -18.08 -3.63
N VAL A 149 2.90 -16.89 -3.31
CA VAL A 149 3.07 -15.63 -4.06
C VAL A 149 4.52 -15.39 -4.49
N ASP A 150 5.49 -15.44 -3.57
CA ASP A 150 6.90 -15.18 -3.91
C ASP A 150 7.49 -16.20 -4.92
N ALA A 151 7.02 -17.47 -4.89
CA ALA A 151 7.44 -18.50 -5.84
C ALA A 151 6.77 -18.35 -7.21
N ILE A 152 5.46 -18.03 -7.24
CA ILE A 152 4.72 -17.76 -8.48
C ILE A 152 5.27 -16.52 -9.20
N ASN A 153 5.65 -15.47 -8.48
CA ASN A 153 6.27 -14.31 -9.08
C ASN A 153 7.72 -14.57 -9.54
N SER A 154 8.41 -15.55 -8.93
CA SER A 154 9.69 -16.05 -9.47
C SER A 154 9.49 -16.80 -10.79
N LEU A 155 8.47 -17.67 -10.89
CA LEU A 155 8.08 -18.38 -12.12
C LEU A 155 7.69 -17.42 -13.25
N LEU A 156 6.93 -16.35 -12.95
CA LEU A 156 6.54 -15.33 -13.93
C LEU A 156 7.76 -14.62 -14.54
N ASP A 157 8.81 -14.37 -13.76
CA ASP A 157 10.01 -13.67 -14.21
C ASP A 157 11.01 -14.60 -14.92
N SER A 158 11.22 -15.83 -14.42
CA SER A 158 12.15 -16.80 -15.02
C SER A 158 11.70 -17.26 -16.41
N GLU A 159 10.44 -17.70 -16.53
CA GLU A 159 9.85 -18.15 -17.79
C GLU A 159 9.49 -16.98 -18.73
N GLN A 160 9.37 -15.79 -18.14
CA GLN A 160 8.84 -14.56 -18.74
C GLN A 160 7.40 -14.71 -19.25
N PHE A 161 6.56 -15.47 -18.56
CA PHE A 161 5.14 -15.64 -18.89
C PHE A 161 4.44 -14.29 -19.13
N ASP A 162 3.64 -14.23 -20.19
CA ASP A 162 2.82 -13.07 -20.53
C ASP A 162 1.41 -13.19 -19.93
N ILE A 163 0.93 -14.44 -19.84
CA ILE A 163 -0.32 -14.86 -19.19
C ILE A 163 -0.02 -16.14 -18.40
N LEU A 164 -0.54 -16.25 -17.17
CA LEU A 164 -0.47 -17.43 -16.31
C LEU A 164 -1.86 -17.72 -15.74
N CYS A 165 -2.48 -18.79 -16.22
CA CYS A 165 -3.70 -19.36 -15.65
C CYS A 165 -3.36 -20.10 -14.33
N VAL A 166 -4.29 -20.09 -13.38
CA VAL A 166 -4.13 -20.73 -12.07
C VAL A 166 -5.42 -21.45 -11.69
N SER A 167 -5.35 -22.78 -11.51
CA SER A 167 -6.38 -23.53 -10.79
C SER A 167 -6.05 -23.61 -9.30
N GLU A 168 -7.06 -23.87 -8.47
CA GLU A 168 -6.92 -23.98 -7.00
C GLU A 168 -6.21 -22.79 -6.34
N SER A 169 -6.62 -21.58 -6.70
CA SER A 169 -6.09 -20.35 -6.10
C SER A 169 -6.42 -20.24 -4.60
N TRP A 170 -7.53 -20.84 -4.15
CA TRP A 170 -8.09 -20.78 -2.79
C TRP A 170 -8.23 -19.34 -2.27
N LEU A 171 -8.50 -18.38 -3.17
CA LEU A 171 -8.73 -16.99 -2.82
C LEU A 171 -10.19 -16.75 -2.43
N THR A 172 -10.41 -15.80 -1.51
CA THR A 172 -11.74 -15.33 -1.09
C THR A 172 -11.93 -13.87 -1.49
N PRO A 173 -13.17 -13.36 -1.58
CA PRO A 173 -13.45 -11.94 -1.86
C PRO A 173 -12.73 -10.94 -0.92
N ASP A 174 -12.49 -11.32 0.35
CA ASP A 174 -11.68 -10.54 1.31
C ASP A 174 -10.25 -10.28 0.81
N THR A 175 -9.69 -11.24 0.08
CA THR A 175 -8.28 -11.29 -0.32
C THR A 175 -8.07 -10.44 -1.57
N LEU A 176 -7.76 -9.15 -1.42
CA LEU A 176 -7.60 -8.24 -2.55
C LEU A 176 -6.47 -8.69 -3.52
N SER A 177 -6.77 -8.88 -4.81
CA SER A 177 -5.82 -9.36 -5.83
C SER A 177 -4.50 -8.58 -5.89
N ARG A 178 -4.52 -7.28 -5.53
CA ARG A 178 -3.34 -6.40 -5.46
C ARG A 178 -2.24 -6.86 -4.49
N PHE A 179 -2.54 -7.79 -3.57
CA PHE A 179 -1.58 -8.39 -2.65
C PHE A 179 -0.99 -9.73 -3.16
N ILE A 180 -1.53 -10.27 -4.25
CA ILE A 180 -1.15 -11.56 -4.85
C ILE A 180 -0.25 -11.34 -6.08
N VAL A 181 -0.44 -10.22 -6.78
CA VAL A 181 0.19 -9.92 -8.07
C VAL A 181 1.25 -8.82 -7.94
N PHE A 182 2.40 -8.99 -8.58
CA PHE A 182 3.46 -7.99 -8.63
C PHE A 182 3.18 -6.84 -9.62
N PRO A 183 3.85 -5.67 -9.46
CA PRO A 183 3.80 -4.60 -10.46
C PRO A 183 4.20 -5.09 -11.86
N GLY A 184 3.51 -4.62 -12.92
CA GLY A 184 3.69 -5.14 -14.28
C GLY A 184 2.75 -6.28 -14.66
N TYR A 185 1.92 -6.75 -13.73
CA TYR A 185 0.87 -7.75 -13.93
C TYR A 185 -0.44 -7.33 -13.24
N LEU A 186 -1.56 -7.86 -13.76
CA LEU A 186 -2.92 -7.75 -13.25
C LEU A 186 -3.51 -9.16 -13.07
N MET A 187 -4.62 -9.28 -12.37
CA MET A 187 -5.34 -10.55 -12.17
C MET A 187 -6.84 -10.36 -12.35
N VAL A 188 -7.41 -11.25 -13.16
CA VAL A 188 -8.84 -11.54 -13.26
C VAL A 188 -9.07 -12.90 -12.59
N ARG A 189 -10.18 -13.09 -11.87
CA ARG A 189 -10.43 -14.36 -11.15
C ARG A 189 -11.92 -14.63 -10.93
N ARG A 190 -12.25 -15.91 -10.65
CA ARG A 190 -13.54 -16.40 -10.19
C ARG A 190 -13.30 -17.22 -8.92
N ASP A 191 -13.61 -16.62 -7.77
CA ASP A 191 -13.48 -17.28 -6.46
C ASP A 191 -14.61 -18.31 -6.28
N ARG A 192 -14.32 -19.43 -5.58
CA ARG A 192 -15.37 -20.37 -5.18
C ARG A 192 -16.26 -19.71 -4.12
N ALA A 193 -17.57 -19.85 -4.25
CA ALA A 193 -18.53 -19.32 -3.28
C ALA A 193 -18.38 -20.03 -1.90
N GLU A 194 -18.50 -19.27 -0.81
CA GLU A 194 -18.67 -19.85 0.54
C GLU A 194 -20.06 -20.52 0.64
N SER A 195 -20.19 -21.61 1.41
CA SER A 195 -21.49 -22.29 1.52
C SER A 195 -22.48 -21.49 2.37
N THR A 196 -23.77 -21.67 2.10
CA THR A 196 -24.88 -21.00 2.80
C THR A 196 -24.94 -21.30 4.30
N GLU A 197 -24.24 -22.33 4.77
CA GLU A 197 -24.15 -22.73 6.18
C GLU A 197 -22.99 -22.06 6.94
N GLY A 198 -22.24 -21.15 6.31
CA GLY A 198 -21.16 -20.40 6.94
C GLY A 198 -19.87 -21.20 7.19
N GLN A 199 -19.80 -22.45 6.70
CA GLN A 199 -18.53 -23.17 6.62
C GLN A 199 -17.72 -22.71 5.41
N ARG A 200 -16.45 -22.40 5.62
CA ARG A 200 -15.52 -22.11 4.52
C ARG A 200 -15.21 -23.39 3.75
N VAL A 201 -15.87 -23.56 2.61
CA VAL A 201 -15.54 -24.61 1.63
C VAL A 201 -14.08 -24.44 1.21
N ARG A 202 -13.24 -25.41 1.58
CA ARG A 202 -11.82 -25.42 1.22
C ARG A 202 -11.64 -25.91 -0.22
N GLY A 203 -10.67 -25.33 -0.93
CA GLY A 203 -10.33 -25.74 -2.31
C GLY A 203 -10.91 -24.84 -3.40
N GLY A 204 -10.43 -25.01 -4.63
CA GLY A 204 -10.97 -24.33 -5.82
C GLY A 204 -10.60 -22.85 -5.98
N GLY A 205 -11.41 -22.14 -6.77
CA GLY A 205 -11.21 -20.78 -7.26
C GLY A 205 -10.16 -20.72 -8.38
N VAL A 206 -10.52 -20.15 -9.54
CA VAL A 206 -9.63 -20.03 -10.71
C VAL A 206 -9.25 -18.58 -11.02
N ALA A 207 -8.04 -18.37 -11.54
CA ALA A 207 -7.53 -17.04 -11.87
C ALA A 207 -6.73 -17.01 -13.17
N VAL A 208 -6.69 -15.84 -13.80
CA VAL A 208 -5.80 -15.50 -14.93
C VAL A 208 -4.98 -14.29 -14.51
N ILE A 209 -3.68 -14.51 -14.30
CA ILE A 209 -2.68 -13.44 -14.13
C ILE A 209 -2.18 -13.06 -15.52
N HIS A 210 -2.16 -11.78 -15.86
CA HIS A 210 -1.68 -11.32 -17.18
C HIS A 210 -0.88 -10.04 -17.05
N ARG A 211 0.01 -9.78 -18.00
CA ARG A 211 0.75 -8.52 -18.06
C ARG A 211 -0.18 -7.31 -18.17
N GLU A 212 0.21 -6.20 -17.54
CA GLU A 212 -0.59 -4.95 -17.57
C GLU A 212 -0.68 -4.32 -18.97
N GLU A 213 0.24 -4.67 -19.86
CA GLU A 213 0.22 -4.30 -21.28
C GLU A 213 -0.86 -5.05 -22.12
N ILE A 214 -1.56 -6.04 -21.53
CA ILE A 214 -2.63 -6.82 -22.17
C ILE A 214 -4.00 -6.34 -21.68
N HIS A 215 -4.84 -5.86 -22.61
CA HIS A 215 -6.26 -5.63 -22.33
C HIS A 215 -6.98 -6.97 -22.21
N CYS A 216 -7.71 -7.16 -21.11
CA CYS A 216 -8.29 -8.44 -20.71
C CYS A 216 -9.75 -8.24 -20.28
N GLN A 217 -10.69 -8.87 -20.99
CA GLN A 217 -12.13 -8.73 -20.76
C GLN A 217 -12.74 -10.10 -20.44
N VAL A 218 -13.40 -10.23 -19.28
CA VAL A 218 -14.17 -11.44 -18.92
C VAL A 218 -15.27 -11.68 -19.94
N LEU A 219 -15.40 -12.93 -20.39
CA LEU A 219 -16.50 -13.38 -21.23
C LEU A 219 -17.60 -14.00 -20.37
N SER A 220 -18.86 -13.73 -20.72
CA SER A 220 -19.98 -14.55 -20.31
C SER A 220 -20.00 -15.82 -21.15
N THR A 221 -20.15 -16.97 -20.51
CA THR A 221 -20.24 -18.32 -21.08
C THR A 221 -21.33 -19.10 -20.31
N PRO A 222 -21.85 -20.23 -20.83
CA PRO A 222 -22.79 -21.09 -20.10
C PRO A 222 -22.34 -21.42 -18.67
N VAL A 223 -23.28 -21.47 -17.72
CA VAL A 223 -22.97 -21.69 -16.30
C VAL A 223 -22.72 -23.18 -16.07
N THR A 224 -21.51 -23.50 -15.61
CA THR A 224 -21.06 -24.86 -15.33
C THR A 224 -21.20 -25.21 -13.84
N SER A 225 -21.64 -26.43 -13.54
CA SER A 225 -21.89 -26.94 -12.19
C SER A 225 -20.76 -27.85 -11.67
N LEU A 226 -20.07 -28.55 -12.58
CA LEU A 226 -18.95 -29.45 -12.29
C LEU A 226 -17.59 -28.83 -12.64
N LEU A 227 -17.57 -27.78 -13.46
CA LEU A 227 -16.36 -27.04 -13.83
C LEU A 227 -16.31 -25.64 -13.20
N GLU A 228 -15.22 -25.33 -12.53
CA GLU A 228 -14.84 -23.96 -12.18
C GLU A 228 -14.05 -23.34 -13.34
N THR A 229 -14.75 -22.62 -14.22
CA THR A 229 -14.20 -22.01 -15.44
C THR A 229 -14.01 -20.50 -15.30
N LEU A 230 -13.13 -19.90 -16.11
CA LEU A 230 -13.05 -18.46 -16.31
C LEU A 230 -12.45 -18.18 -17.70
N TRP A 231 -13.23 -17.49 -18.54
CA TRP A 231 -12.86 -17.14 -19.90
C TRP A 231 -12.62 -15.64 -20.04
N VAL A 232 -11.57 -15.27 -20.78
CA VAL A 232 -11.20 -13.88 -21.06
C VAL A 232 -10.83 -13.69 -22.53
N SER A 233 -11.35 -12.64 -23.17
CA SER A 233 -10.84 -12.15 -24.45
C SER A 233 -9.67 -11.23 -24.19
N VAL A 234 -8.53 -11.50 -24.83
CA VAL A 234 -7.28 -10.74 -24.67
C VAL A 234 -6.90 -10.02 -25.97
N SER A 235 -6.38 -8.79 -25.83
CA SER A 235 -5.90 -7.97 -26.95
C SER A 235 -4.79 -7.00 -26.52
N TRP A 236 -3.90 -6.66 -27.45
CA TRP A 236 -2.83 -5.66 -27.27
C TRP A 236 -2.38 -5.12 -28.64
N ARG A 237 -1.65 -4.00 -28.64
CA ARG A 237 -1.15 -3.39 -29.89
C ARG A 237 -0.13 -4.31 -30.57
N GLY A 238 -0.42 -4.75 -31.79
CA GLY A 238 0.41 -5.68 -32.55
C GLY A 238 0.17 -7.17 -32.27
N GLY A 239 -0.89 -7.51 -31.54
CA GLY A 239 -1.35 -8.89 -31.34
C GLY A 239 -2.59 -9.24 -32.15
N ARG A 240 -2.78 -10.53 -32.44
CA ARG A 240 -4.06 -11.08 -32.89
C ARG A 240 -4.95 -11.31 -31.65
N PRO A 241 -6.15 -10.70 -31.54
CA PRO A 241 -7.03 -10.93 -30.40
C PRO A 241 -7.35 -12.42 -30.24
N ALA A 242 -7.26 -12.93 -29.02
CA ALA A 242 -7.42 -14.34 -28.67
C ALA A 242 -8.38 -14.51 -27.50
N ILE A 243 -8.78 -15.75 -27.21
CA ILE A 243 -9.56 -16.10 -26.01
C ILE A 243 -8.73 -17.07 -25.18
N ILE A 244 -8.51 -16.72 -23.91
CA ILE A 244 -7.85 -17.57 -22.93
C ILE A 244 -8.89 -18.06 -21.93
N GLY A 245 -8.91 -19.36 -21.68
CA GLY A 245 -9.66 -19.98 -20.60
C GLY A 245 -8.73 -20.50 -19.51
N VAL A 246 -9.21 -20.46 -18.27
CA VAL A 246 -8.77 -21.36 -17.21
C VAL A 246 -9.93 -22.25 -16.78
N ALA A 247 -9.66 -23.53 -16.53
CA ALA A 247 -10.62 -24.47 -15.94
C ALA A 247 -10.02 -25.20 -14.73
N TYR A 248 -10.90 -25.59 -13.83
CA TYR A 248 -10.64 -26.56 -12.79
C TYR A 248 -11.85 -27.49 -12.63
N ARG A 249 -11.66 -28.80 -12.78
CA ARG A 249 -12.67 -29.80 -12.39
C ARG A 249 -12.25 -30.40 -11.05
N PRO A 250 -13.05 -30.31 -9.98
CA PRO A 250 -12.83 -31.07 -8.77
C PRO A 250 -12.78 -32.58 -9.07
N PRO A 251 -11.96 -33.38 -8.35
CA PRO A 251 -11.84 -34.81 -8.64
C PRO A 251 -13.14 -35.60 -8.34
N ALA A 252 -14.02 -35.07 -7.50
CA ALA A 252 -15.36 -35.61 -7.23
C ALA A 252 -16.41 -35.00 -8.18
N GLY A 253 -17.31 -35.84 -8.71
CA GLY A 253 -18.34 -35.48 -9.69
C GLY A 253 -18.21 -36.29 -10.99
N SER A 254 -19.27 -36.38 -11.79
CA SER A 254 -19.26 -37.18 -13.03
C SER A 254 -18.30 -36.59 -14.07
N VAL A 255 -17.31 -37.36 -14.50
CA VAL A 255 -16.38 -36.94 -15.57
C VAL A 255 -17.13 -36.75 -16.88
N SER A 256 -18.03 -37.68 -17.22
CA SER A 256 -18.87 -37.59 -18.42
C SER A 256 -19.68 -36.30 -18.49
N GLN A 257 -20.38 -35.90 -17.41
CA GLN A 257 -21.11 -34.62 -17.39
C GLN A 257 -20.19 -33.40 -17.44
N ALA A 258 -19.01 -33.47 -16.80
CA ALA A 258 -18.01 -32.40 -16.88
C ALA A 258 -17.40 -32.26 -18.30
N VAL A 259 -17.30 -33.36 -19.07
CA VAL A 259 -16.91 -33.31 -20.48
C VAL A 259 -18.01 -32.67 -21.34
N ASP A 260 -19.28 -32.94 -21.04
CA ASP A 260 -20.42 -32.33 -21.75
C ASP A 260 -20.51 -30.81 -21.47
N GLU A 261 -20.40 -30.39 -20.20
CA GLU A 261 -20.28 -28.98 -19.78
C GLU A 261 -19.10 -28.26 -20.47
N LEU A 262 -17.94 -28.93 -20.57
CA LEU A 262 -16.76 -28.41 -21.26
C LEU A 262 -17.03 -28.24 -22.76
N GLN A 263 -17.69 -29.21 -23.38
CA GLN A 263 -17.98 -29.19 -24.82
C GLN A 263 -18.97 -28.07 -25.17
N GLU A 264 -19.98 -27.80 -24.32
CA GLU A 264 -20.88 -26.66 -24.50
C GLU A 264 -20.15 -25.31 -24.41
N GLN A 265 -19.32 -25.11 -23.38
CA GLN A 265 -18.53 -23.87 -23.27
C GLN A 265 -17.53 -23.71 -24.43
N LEU A 266 -16.90 -24.79 -24.89
CA LEU A 266 -16.00 -24.73 -26.04
C LEU A 266 -16.77 -24.36 -27.32
N ARG A 267 -17.99 -24.86 -27.54
CA ARG A 267 -18.84 -24.44 -28.69
C ARG A 267 -19.10 -22.93 -28.68
N ASP A 268 -19.56 -22.37 -27.56
CA ASP A 268 -19.80 -20.92 -27.41
C ASP A 268 -18.52 -20.08 -27.60
N VAL A 269 -17.37 -20.54 -27.10
CA VAL A 269 -16.11 -19.81 -27.22
C VAL A 269 -15.55 -19.87 -28.65
N LEU A 270 -15.58 -21.04 -29.29
CA LEU A 270 -15.06 -21.24 -30.65
C LEU A 270 -15.92 -20.51 -31.71
N ALA A 271 -17.23 -20.41 -31.50
CA ALA A 271 -18.15 -19.63 -32.35
C ALA A 271 -17.76 -18.15 -32.48
N ARG A 272 -16.93 -17.62 -31.56
CA ARG A 272 -16.43 -16.23 -31.56
C ARG A 272 -15.24 -16.02 -32.52
N GLY A 273 -14.82 -17.04 -33.27
CA GLY A 273 -13.89 -16.93 -34.41
C GLY A 273 -12.43 -16.57 -34.06
N LYS A 274 -12.03 -16.71 -32.79
CA LYS A 274 -10.69 -16.31 -32.30
C LYS A 274 -9.79 -17.53 -32.02
N PRO A 275 -8.46 -17.37 -32.11
CA PRO A 275 -7.51 -18.30 -31.50
C PRO A 275 -7.87 -18.51 -30.02
N THR A 276 -8.06 -19.76 -29.63
CA THR A 276 -8.56 -20.15 -28.32
C THR A 276 -7.56 -21.07 -27.63
N TYR A 277 -7.27 -20.79 -26.36
CA TYR A 277 -6.41 -21.61 -25.50
C TYR A 277 -7.09 -21.79 -24.15
N LEU A 278 -7.44 -23.02 -23.80
CA LEU A 278 -7.92 -23.36 -22.46
C LEU A 278 -6.83 -24.14 -21.74
N LEU A 279 -6.45 -23.67 -20.55
CA LEU A 279 -5.45 -24.34 -19.71
C LEU A 279 -6.05 -24.66 -18.35
N GLY A 280 -5.80 -25.85 -17.80
CA GLY A 280 -6.43 -26.20 -16.52
C GLY A 280 -6.17 -27.63 -16.05
N ASP A 281 -6.37 -27.82 -14.75
CA ASP A 281 -6.45 -29.14 -14.13
C ASP A 281 -7.88 -29.67 -14.28
N LEU A 282 -8.08 -30.67 -15.15
CA LEU A 282 -9.39 -31.29 -15.34
C LEU A 282 -9.54 -32.60 -14.57
N ASN A 283 -8.53 -33.03 -13.81
CA ASN A 283 -8.52 -34.34 -13.14
C ASN A 283 -8.96 -35.50 -14.08
N ILE A 284 -8.47 -35.49 -15.33
CA ILE A 284 -8.67 -36.54 -16.36
C ILE A 284 -7.29 -36.94 -16.90
N ASP A 285 -6.80 -38.13 -16.54
CA ASP A 285 -5.49 -38.58 -17.02
C ASP A 285 -5.52 -38.94 -18.52
N VAL A 286 -4.90 -38.09 -19.35
CA VAL A 286 -4.84 -38.31 -20.80
C VAL A 286 -3.89 -39.42 -21.22
N LEU A 287 -2.99 -39.87 -20.35
CA LEU A 287 -2.07 -40.99 -20.60
C LEU A 287 -2.82 -42.33 -20.55
N ASN A 288 -3.82 -42.46 -19.67
CA ASN A 288 -4.71 -43.62 -19.60
C ASN A 288 -5.69 -43.68 -20.79
N ALA A 289 -5.18 -44.05 -21.96
CA ALA A 289 -5.97 -44.26 -23.19
C ALA A 289 -6.98 -45.43 -23.08
N GLN A 290 -6.88 -46.27 -22.05
CA GLN A 290 -7.82 -47.37 -21.81
C GLN A 290 -9.08 -46.94 -21.05
N SER A 291 -9.07 -45.78 -20.38
CA SER A 291 -10.24 -45.21 -19.74
C SER A 291 -11.33 -44.80 -20.75
N SER A 292 -12.58 -45.14 -20.45
CA SER A 292 -13.76 -44.71 -21.19
C SER A 292 -13.93 -43.19 -21.15
N ASP A 293 -13.68 -42.55 -20.01
CA ASP A 293 -13.77 -41.10 -19.86
C ASP A 293 -12.67 -40.38 -20.66
N THR A 294 -11.44 -40.91 -20.65
CA THR A 294 -10.33 -40.36 -21.46
C THR A 294 -10.61 -40.49 -22.96
N ARG A 295 -11.26 -41.57 -23.40
CA ARG A 295 -11.77 -41.70 -24.78
C ARG A 295 -12.88 -40.68 -25.07
N ARG A 296 -13.93 -40.59 -24.25
CA ARG A 296 -15.03 -39.63 -24.40
C ARG A 296 -14.52 -38.19 -24.50
N TYR A 297 -13.59 -37.81 -23.61
CA TYR A 297 -12.94 -36.50 -23.61
C TYR A 297 -12.19 -36.24 -24.93
N LYS A 298 -11.36 -37.17 -25.41
CA LYS A 298 -10.63 -37.03 -26.68
C LYS A 298 -11.60 -36.93 -27.88
N THR A 299 -12.68 -37.72 -27.90
CA THR A 299 -13.73 -37.62 -28.93
C THR A 299 -14.39 -36.24 -28.91
N ALA A 300 -14.86 -35.78 -27.74
CA ALA A 300 -15.56 -34.51 -27.59
C ALA A 300 -14.71 -33.28 -27.99
N LEU A 301 -13.38 -33.35 -27.83
CA LEU A 301 -12.44 -32.36 -28.36
C LEU A 301 -12.31 -32.45 -29.89
N SER A 302 -12.19 -33.66 -30.45
CA SER A 302 -12.04 -33.87 -31.90
C SER A 302 -13.27 -33.39 -32.70
N GLU A 303 -14.48 -33.59 -32.17
CA GLU A 303 -15.74 -33.05 -32.73
C GLU A 303 -15.75 -31.52 -32.89
N LEU A 304 -14.96 -30.81 -32.07
CA LEU A 304 -14.84 -29.36 -32.10
C LEU A 304 -13.56 -28.86 -32.81
N ASN A 305 -12.80 -29.75 -33.44
CA ASN A 305 -11.51 -29.47 -34.07
C ASN A 305 -10.51 -28.78 -33.11
N VAL A 306 -10.55 -29.14 -31.81
CA VAL A 306 -9.54 -28.73 -30.82
C VAL A 306 -8.66 -29.89 -30.41
N THR A 307 -7.39 -29.60 -30.17
CA THR A 307 -6.38 -30.57 -29.76
C THR A 307 -5.92 -30.30 -28.34
N GLN A 308 -5.74 -31.35 -27.54
CA GLN A 308 -5.00 -31.30 -26.28
C GLN A 308 -3.50 -31.53 -26.58
N LEU A 309 -2.61 -30.77 -25.92
CA LEU A 309 -1.18 -30.69 -26.26
C LEU A 309 -0.21 -31.32 -25.23
N ILE A 310 -0.70 -31.89 -24.13
CA ILE A 310 0.16 -32.39 -23.04
C ILE A 310 0.25 -33.91 -23.12
N ASP A 311 1.44 -34.38 -23.46
CA ASP A 311 1.80 -35.77 -23.81
C ASP A 311 2.54 -36.53 -22.68
N ARG A 312 2.77 -35.88 -21.53
CA ARG A 312 3.65 -36.35 -20.46
C ARG A 312 3.10 -36.00 -19.06
N PRO A 313 3.51 -36.70 -18.00
CA PRO A 313 3.00 -36.47 -16.65
C PRO A 313 3.16 -35.01 -16.18
N THR A 314 2.09 -34.48 -15.59
CA THR A 314 2.05 -33.15 -14.94
C THR A 314 1.94 -33.28 -13.43
N HIS A 315 1.35 -34.36 -12.93
CA HIS A 315 1.21 -34.67 -11.51
C HIS A 315 1.99 -35.95 -11.23
N LEU A 316 3.06 -35.87 -10.41
CA LEU A 316 4.09 -36.92 -10.35
C LEU A 316 3.88 -37.97 -9.25
N ARG A 317 2.87 -37.82 -8.39
CA ARG A 317 2.59 -38.72 -7.25
C ARG A 317 1.07 -38.83 -7.02
N PRO A 318 0.53 -39.96 -6.51
CA PRO A 318 1.23 -41.18 -6.13
C PRO A 318 1.80 -41.94 -7.33
N ASN A 319 1.10 -41.90 -8.47
CA ASN A 319 1.58 -42.38 -9.77
C ASN A 319 1.72 -41.16 -10.72
N PRO A 320 2.66 -41.15 -11.68
CA PRO A 320 2.73 -40.11 -12.69
C PRO A 320 1.51 -40.11 -13.61
N SER A 321 0.80 -38.98 -13.71
CA SER A 321 -0.36 -38.79 -14.58
C SER A 321 -0.38 -37.39 -15.19
N ALA A 322 -1.09 -37.22 -16.32
CA ALA A 322 -1.25 -35.94 -17.01
C ALA A 322 -2.66 -35.40 -16.76
N LEU A 323 -2.83 -34.68 -15.64
CA LEU A 323 -4.09 -34.11 -15.17
C LEU A 323 -4.28 -32.64 -15.55
N ASP A 324 -3.19 -31.97 -15.96
CA ASP A 324 -3.17 -30.56 -16.36
C ASP A 324 -3.07 -30.49 -17.89
N HIS A 325 -3.99 -29.76 -18.52
CA HIS A 325 -4.23 -29.80 -19.96
C HIS A 325 -3.98 -28.42 -20.59
N ILE A 326 -3.50 -28.42 -21.84
CA ILE A 326 -3.60 -27.27 -22.75
C ILE A 326 -4.43 -27.72 -23.94
N ILE A 327 -5.57 -27.07 -24.18
CA ILE A 327 -6.51 -27.34 -25.27
C ILE A 327 -6.52 -26.12 -26.20
N THR A 328 -6.41 -26.32 -27.51
CA THR A 328 -6.44 -25.22 -28.49
C THR A 328 -6.99 -25.61 -29.87
N ASN A 329 -7.50 -24.62 -30.61
CA ASN A 329 -7.79 -24.72 -32.05
C ASN A 329 -6.59 -24.33 -32.95
N ILE A 330 -5.41 -24.09 -32.38
CA ILE A 330 -4.20 -23.68 -33.12
C ILE A 330 -3.17 -24.80 -33.14
N SER A 331 -3.19 -25.60 -34.21
CA SER A 331 -2.36 -26.80 -34.42
C SER A 331 -0.85 -26.56 -34.44
N SER A 332 -0.39 -25.33 -34.70
CA SER A 332 1.04 -24.95 -34.68
C SER A 332 1.58 -24.62 -33.28
N SER A 333 0.80 -24.85 -32.23
CA SER A 333 1.18 -24.56 -30.84
C SER A 333 1.91 -25.74 -30.21
N ARG A 334 3.15 -25.53 -29.75
CA ARG A 334 3.90 -26.51 -28.94
C ARG A 334 3.75 -26.20 -27.44
N ALA A 335 3.52 -27.25 -26.66
CA ALA A 335 3.52 -27.19 -25.21
C ALA A 335 4.85 -27.66 -24.59
N ASP A 336 5.18 -27.12 -23.43
CA ASP A 336 6.27 -27.53 -22.53
C ASP A 336 5.66 -27.92 -21.16
N VAL A 337 6.23 -28.90 -20.46
CA VAL A 337 6.00 -29.13 -19.03
C VAL A 337 7.28 -28.75 -18.28
N LEU A 338 7.15 -27.92 -17.25
CA LEU A 338 8.27 -27.30 -16.55
C LEU A 338 8.45 -27.94 -15.17
N THR A 339 9.64 -28.43 -14.86
CA THR A 339 9.93 -29.01 -13.52
C THR A 339 10.13 -27.88 -12.51
N THR A 340 9.14 -27.57 -11.67
CA THR A 340 9.24 -26.48 -10.68
C THR A 340 8.54 -26.81 -9.35
N PRO A 341 9.25 -26.77 -8.20
CA PRO A 341 8.73 -27.20 -6.89
C PRO A 341 7.74 -26.22 -6.21
N ILE A 342 6.62 -25.93 -6.87
CA ILE A 342 5.55 -25.03 -6.37
C ILE A 342 4.40 -25.83 -5.75
N SER A 343 4.03 -26.97 -6.33
CA SER A 343 2.94 -27.86 -5.93
C SER A 343 3.34 -29.31 -6.23
N ASP A 344 2.44 -30.26 -6.00
CA ASP A 344 2.60 -31.63 -6.54
C ASP A 344 2.32 -31.72 -8.05
N HIS A 345 1.73 -30.67 -8.63
CA HIS A 345 1.59 -30.43 -10.08
C HIS A 345 2.75 -29.59 -10.62
N GLN A 346 3.19 -29.89 -11.84
CA GLN A 346 4.18 -29.14 -12.61
C GLN A 346 3.52 -28.02 -13.42
N PRO A 347 4.11 -26.81 -13.51
CA PRO A 347 3.62 -25.79 -14.44
C PRO A 347 3.71 -26.24 -15.89
N ILE A 348 2.65 -26.01 -16.65
CA ILE A 348 2.60 -26.26 -18.10
C ILE A 348 2.66 -24.93 -18.86
N ALA A 349 3.24 -24.93 -20.06
CA ALA A 349 3.41 -23.73 -20.88
C ALA A 349 3.08 -24.00 -22.36
N VAL A 350 2.63 -22.97 -23.07
CA VAL A 350 2.47 -22.98 -24.54
C VAL A 350 2.96 -21.65 -25.12
N SER A 351 3.63 -21.73 -26.26
CA SER A 351 4.09 -20.54 -27.00
C SER A 351 3.11 -20.25 -28.15
N ALA A 352 2.15 -19.36 -27.90
CA ALA A 352 1.05 -19.08 -28.81
C ALA A 352 1.47 -18.13 -29.96
N PRO A 353 1.29 -18.50 -31.24
CA PRO A 353 1.61 -17.66 -32.41
C PRO A 353 0.56 -16.56 -32.67
N ILE A 354 0.13 -15.86 -31.62
CA ILE A 354 -0.89 -14.80 -31.64
C ILE A 354 -0.29 -13.38 -31.75
N GLY A 355 0.91 -13.26 -32.32
CA GLY A 355 1.69 -12.02 -32.42
C GLY A 355 2.73 -11.86 -31.30
N ARG A 356 3.49 -10.76 -31.32
CA ARG A 356 4.50 -10.43 -30.29
C ARG A 356 3.95 -9.38 -29.34
N LEU A 357 4.10 -9.58 -28.03
CA LEU A 357 3.83 -8.54 -27.05
C LEU A 357 5.05 -7.59 -26.95
N ARG A 358 4.94 -6.38 -27.50
CA ARG A 358 5.96 -5.35 -27.34
C ARG A 358 5.99 -4.87 -25.88
N LYS A 359 7.00 -5.31 -25.12
CA LYS A 359 7.34 -4.78 -23.78
C LYS A 359 7.55 -3.26 -23.89
N GLN A 360 6.60 -2.47 -23.40
CA GLN A 360 6.72 -1.01 -23.32
C GLN A 360 7.81 -0.67 -22.27
N PRO A 361 8.92 0.00 -22.63
CA PRO A 361 9.87 0.45 -21.62
C PRO A 361 9.20 1.57 -20.81
N THR A 362 9.05 1.38 -19.49
CA THR A 362 8.54 2.43 -18.60
C THR A 362 9.60 3.52 -18.44
N GLU A 363 9.65 4.43 -19.41
CA GLU A 363 10.50 5.60 -19.40
C GLU A 363 9.90 6.65 -18.49
N ARG A 364 10.62 6.97 -17.41
CA ARG A 364 10.22 7.99 -16.45
C ARG A 364 11.22 9.14 -16.50
N THR A 365 10.78 10.24 -17.08
CA THR A 365 11.49 11.52 -17.03
C THR A 365 11.31 12.13 -15.64
N THR A 366 12.42 12.42 -14.95
CA THR A 366 12.40 13.09 -13.64
C THR A 366 13.50 14.14 -13.54
N ARG A 367 13.18 15.28 -12.94
CA ARG A 367 14.13 16.29 -12.46
C ARG A 367 14.60 15.93 -11.04
N ASN A 368 15.86 16.19 -10.70
CA ASN A 368 16.46 15.75 -9.44
C ASN A 368 16.52 16.87 -8.37
N TRP A 369 15.33 17.35 -7.98
CA TRP A 369 15.10 18.46 -7.04
C TRP A 369 15.88 18.37 -5.70
N GLY A 370 16.30 17.18 -5.29
CA GLY A 370 17.07 16.94 -4.06
C GLY A 370 18.60 17.06 -4.19
N ARG A 371 19.12 17.37 -5.40
CA ARG A 371 20.52 17.74 -5.64
C ARG A 371 20.65 18.96 -6.57
N THR A 372 19.57 19.73 -6.71
CA THR A 372 19.60 21.05 -7.35
C THR A 372 20.33 22.01 -6.43
N ASP A 373 21.21 22.84 -6.99
CA ASP A 373 21.69 24.03 -6.30
C ASP A 373 20.56 25.08 -6.32
N TRP A 374 19.93 25.29 -5.17
CA TRP A 374 18.80 26.22 -5.05
C TRP A 374 19.24 27.67 -4.91
N ASP A 375 20.48 27.92 -4.48
CA ASP A 375 21.02 29.26 -4.35
C ASP A 375 21.41 29.80 -5.74
N ALA A 376 21.97 28.94 -6.60
CA ALA A 376 22.19 29.23 -8.02
C ALA A 376 20.88 29.43 -8.80
N VAL A 377 19.81 28.67 -8.51
CA VAL A 377 18.47 28.90 -9.09
C VAL A 377 17.90 30.24 -8.67
N CYS A 378 18.02 30.62 -7.38
CA CYS A 378 17.58 31.92 -6.91
C CYS A 378 18.37 33.06 -7.58
N LEU A 379 19.69 32.90 -7.74
CA LEU A 379 20.53 33.89 -8.41
C LEU A 379 20.16 34.08 -9.88
N ASP A 380 20.01 33.01 -10.65
CA ASP A 380 19.61 33.09 -12.06
C ASP A 380 18.19 33.65 -12.25
N LEU A 381 17.26 33.44 -11.31
CA LEU A 381 15.93 34.07 -11.33
C LEU A 381 15.97 35.57 -10.95
N LEU A 382 16.88 35.97 -10.07
CA LEU A 382 17.11 37.38 -9.71
C LEU A 382 17.84 38.16 -10.82
N LEU A 383 18.62 37.47 -11.65
CA LEU A 383 19.33 38.03 -12.81
C LEU A 383 18.58 37.86 -14.13
N ALA A 384 17.39 37.26 -14.12
CA ALA A 384 16.55 37.12 -15.31
C ALA A 384 15.94 38.48 -15.72
N ASP A 385 15.73 38.67 -17.02
CA ASP A 385 15.01 39.81 -17.55
C ASP A 385 13.49 39.61 -17.41
N TRP A 386 12.87 40.41 -16.54
CA TRP A 386 11.43 40.42 -16.29
C TRP A 386 10.69 41.52 -17.06
N SER A 387 11.37 42.36 -17.85
CA SER A 387 10.76 43.51 -18.54
C SER A 387 9.55 43.13 -19.41
N ASN A 388 9.67 42.04 -20.16
CA ASN A 388 8.61 41.49 -21.02
C ASN A 388 7.40 40.95 -20.22
N PHE A 389 7.58 40.61 -18.94
CA PHE A 389 6.48 40.22 -18.04
C PHE A 389 5.78 41.47 -17.50
N ASP A 390 6.55 42.45 -17.00
CA ASP A 390 6.03 43.69 -16.43
C ASP A 390 5.34 44.60 -17.48
N SER A 391 5.69 44.45 -18.77
CA SER A 391 5.12 45.23 -19.88
C SER A 391 3.91 44.59 -20.58
N ASN A 392 3.37 43.47 -20.08
CA ASN A 392 2.26 42.75 -20.71
C ASN A 392 0.93 42.95 -19.96
N GLU A 393 -0.14 43.24 -20.71
CA GLU A 393 -1.50 43.41 -20.13
C GLU A 393 -2.32 42.10 -20.14
N ASP A 394 -2.02 41.14 -21.02
CA ASP A 394 -2.70 39.83 -21.04
C ASP A 394 -2.10 38.86 -20.00
N VAL A 395 -2.98 38.35 -19.13
CA VAL A 395 -2.64 37.40 -18.06
C VAL A 395 -2.15 36.07 -18.60
N ASN A 396 -2.61 35.62 -19.78
CA ASN A 396 -2.14 34.35 -20.35
C ASN A 396 -0.69 34.50 -20.86
N SER A 397 -0.42 35.57 -21.61
CA SER A 397 0.91 35.95 -22.10
C SER A 397 1.89 36.19 -20.94
N MET A 398 1.48 36.88 -19.86
CA MET A 398 2.27 36.98 -18.63
C MET A 398 2.62 35.61 -18.03
N VAL A 399 1.66 34.68 -17.95
CA VAL A 399 1.90 33.33 -17.42
C VAL A 399 2.85 32.53 -18.32
N ASP A 400 2.72 32.63 -19.65
CA ASP A 400 3.60 31.94 -20.58
C ASP A 400 5.04 32.50 -20.52
N ILE A 401 5.21 33.82 -20.42
CA ILE A 401 6.52 34.48 -20.23
C ILE A 401 7.15 34.07 -18.89
N PHE A 402 6.38 34.10 -17.80
CA PHE A 402 6.84 33.61 -16.49
C PHE A 402 7.28 32.15 -16.57
N MET A 403 6.49 31.28 -17.22
CA MET A 403 6.82 29.87 -17.38
C MET A 403 8.03 29.65 -18.28
N GLN A 404 8.23 30.48 -19.30
CA GLN A 404 9.42 30.44 -20.15
C GLN A 404 10.69 30.77 -19.35
N ILE A 405 10.71 31.89 -18.62
CA ILE A 405 11.83 32.28 -17.74
C ILE A 405 12.09 31.18 -16.70
N TRP A 406 11.03 30.74 -16.01
CA TRP A 406 11.09 29.68 -14.99
C TRP A 406 11.67 28.37 -15.55
N TRP A 407 11.17 27.87 -16.68
CA TRP A 407 11.68 26.62 -17.24
C TRP A 407 13.10 26.76 -17.79
N THR A 408 13.49 27.91 -18.36
CA THR A 408 14.88 28.14 -18.77
C THR A 408 15.86 27.99 -17.59
N VAL A 409 15.57 28.60 -16.44
CA VAL A 409 16.43 28.47 -15.25
C VAL A 409 16.35 27.05 -14.65
N ILE A 410 15.16 26.46 -14.56
CA ILE A 410 14.96 25.15 -13.92
C ILE A 410 15.43 23.97 -14.81
N ASP A 411 15.55 24.11 -16.14
CA ASP A 411 16.26 23.14 -16.99
C ASP A 411 17.78 23.30 -16.93
N ARG A 412 18.29 24.53 -16.77
CA ARG A 412 19.73 24.77 -16.59
C ARG A 412 20.27 24.09 -15.32
N HIS A 413 19.61 24.33 -14.18
CA HIS A 413 20.08 23.85 -12.86
C HIS A 413 19.46 22.52 -12.41
N CYS A 414 18.30 22.15 -12.96
CA CYS A 414 17.61 20.89 -12.62
C CYS A 414 17.14 20.12 -13.88
N PRO A 415 18.06 19.80 -14.83
CA PRO A 415 17.71 19.22 -16.11
C PRO A 415 16.92 17.92 -15.98
N ALA A 416 15.91 17.78 -16.83
CA ALA A 416 15.10 16.56 -16.94
C ALA A 416 15.98 15.38 -17.37
N ARG A 417 15.95 14.27 -16.59
CA ARG A 417 16.65 13.03 -16.96
C ARG A 417 15.66 11.88 -17.12
N THR A 418 15.59 11.33 -18.33
CA THR A 418 14.83 10.12 -18.65
C THR A 418 15.56 8.89 -18.12
N ARG A 419 14.86 8.03 -17.37
CA ARG A 419 15.36 6.70 -16.99
C ARG A 419 14.36 5.63 -17.42
N ARG A 420 14.87 4.59 -18.09
CA ARG A 420 14.15 3.31 -18.27
C ARG A 420 14.14 2.58 -16.93
N ASP A 421 13.00 2.49 -16.26
CA ASP A 421 12.88 1.60 -15.10
C ASP A 421 12.74 0.17 -15.65
N ARG A 422 13.82 -0.63 -15.54
CA ARG A 422 13.74 -2.08 -15.78
C ARG A 422 12.76 -2.69 -14.77
N ARG A 423 12.03 -3.75 -15.16
CA ARG A 423 11.29 -4.58 -14.19
C ARG A 423 12.26 -5.00 -13.08
N ARG A 424 11.88 -4.76 -11.82
CA ARG A 424 12.68 -5.08 -10.64
C ARG A 424 12.03 -6.28 -9.96
N GLY A 425 12.75 -7.39 -9.88
CA GLY A 425 12.33 -8.57 -9.14
C GLY A 425 12.17 -8.30 -7.64
N CYS A 426 11.71 -9.30 -6.89
CA CYS A 426 11.54 -9.26 -5.44
C CYS A 426 12.87 -8.86 -4.75
N PRO A 427 13.05 -7.64 -4.19
CA PRO A 427 14.37 -7.21 -3.73
C PRO A 427 14.93 -8.09 -2.61
N TRP A 428 14.07 -8.60 -1.74
CA TRP A 428 14.44 -9.57 -0.68
C TRP A 428 14.89 -10.94 -1.20
N ILE A 429 14.77 -11.22 -2.51
CA ILE A 429 15.30 -12.40 -3.19
C ILE A 429 16.46 -11.99 -4.11
N THR A 430 16.28 -11.00 -4.97
CA THR A 430 17.29 -10.53 -5.94
C THR A 430 18.58 -10.06 -5.24
N ASP A 431 18.44 -9.27 -4.17
CA ASP A 431 19.56 -8.65 -3.46
C ASP A 431 20.20 -9.61 -2.42
N ASN A 432 19.63 -10.81 -2.21
CA ASN A 432 20.10 -11.77 -1.21
C ASN A 432 20.77 -12.99 -1.87
N HIS A 433 22.10 -13.02 -1.87
CA HIS A 433 22.88 -14.11 -2.47
C HIS A 433 22.66 -15.46 -1.77
N GLU A 434 22.67 -15.47 -0.43
CA GLU A 434 22.52 -16.68 0.39
C GLU A 434 21.16 -17.35 0.14
N LEU A 435 20.08 -16.57 0.10
CA LEU A 435 18.74 -17.09 -0.21
C LEU A 435 18.65 -17.63 -1.64
N ARG A 436 19.31 -16.98 -2.62
CA ARG A 436 19.35 -17.50 -4.00
C ARG A 436 20.13 -18.81 -4.10
N GLN A 437 21.23 -18.94 -3.36
CA GLN A 437 21.98 -20.20 -3.29
C GLN A 437 21.15 -21.31 -2.64
N ALA A 438 20.51 -21.05 -1.49
CA ALA A 438 19.63 -22.03 -0.83
C ALA A 438 18.41 -22.42 -1.70
N MET A 439 17.90 -21.50 -2.53
CA MET A 439 16.89 -21.81 -3.54
C MET A 439 17.42 -22.74 -4.64
N LEU A 440 18.69 -22.58 -5.03
CA LEU A 440 19.38 -23.40 -6.02
C LEU A 440 19.65 -24.81 -5.47
N GLU A 441 20.21 -24.93 -4.27
CA GLU A 441 20.41 -26.19 -3.53
C GLU A 441 19.09 -26.96 -3.35
N ARG A 442 17.99 -26.26 -3.06
CA ARG A 442 16.63 -26.85 -3.03
C ARG A 442 16.21 -27.41 -4.38
N ASP A 443 16.50 -26.70 -5.47
CA ASP A 443 16.08 -27.09 -6.82
C ASP A 443 16.95 -28.22 -7.37
N GLU A 444 18.24 -28.27 -7.03
CA GLU A 444 19.14 -29.39 -7.26
C GLU A 444 18.68 -30.64 -6.49
N ALA A 445 18.39 -30.51 -5.18
CA ALA A 445 17.81 -31.62 -4.40
C ALA A 445 16.42 -32.04 -4.89
N TYR A 446 15.66 -31.13 -5.53
CA TYR A 446 14.42 -31.47 -6.19
C TYR A 446 14.65 -32.30 -7.46
N GLN A 447 15.62 -31.95 -8.31
CA GLN A 447 16.01 -32.79 -9.46
C GLN A 447 16.51 -34.15 -8.98
N ALA A 448 17.42 -34.19 -7.99
CA ALA A 448 17.93 -35.45 -7.43
C ALA A 448 16.80 -36.35 -6.86
N TRP A 449 15.76 -35.76 -6.26
CA TRP A 449 14.55 -36.52 -5.87
C TRP A 449 13.73 -37.00 -7.09
N LEU A 450 13.62 -36.21 -8.16
CA LEU A 450 12.97 -36.62 -9.42
C LEU A 450 13.76 -37.69 -10.19
N ASP A 451 15.08 -37.77 -10.01
CA ASP A 451 15.90 -38.81 -10.62
C ASP A 451 15.83 -40.10 -9.77
N LEU A 452 16.11 -39.99 -8.46
CA LEU A 452 16.28 -41.14 -7.57
C LEU A 452 14.96 -41.71 -7.03
N HIS A 453 13.90 -40.92 -6.93
CA HIS A 453 12.58 -41.26 -6.37
C HIS A 453 12.55 -41.80 -4.91
N THR A 454 13.69 -41.86 -4.19
CA THR A 454 13.78 -42.52 -2.87
C THR A 454 13.13 -41.72 -1.71
N PRO A 455 12.83 -42.37 -0.57
CA PRO A 455 12.36 -41.68 0.65
C PRO A 455 13.35 -40.64 1.18
N GLU A 456 14.65 -40.91 1.12
CA GLU A 456 15.72 -40.10 1.70
C GLU A 456 15.94 -38.82 0.89
N SER A 457 16.03 -38.95 -0.45
CA SER A 457 16.10 -37.80 -1.36
C SER A 457 14.84 -36.92 -1.24
N ARG A 458 13.66 -37.53 -1.03
CA ARG A 458 12.42 -36.81 -0.72
C ARG A 458 12.46 -36.06 0.61
N GLU A 459 13.05 -36.65 1.65
CA GLU A 459 13.22 -36.00 2.95
C GLU A 459 14.19 -34.82 2.86
N ASP A 460 15.32 -34.97 2.17
CA ASP A 460 16.30 -33.91 1.95
C ASP A 460 15.74 -32.74 1.12
N TYR A 461 15.03 -33.01 0.03
CA TYR A 461 14.27 -31.98 -0.67
C TYR A 461 13.26 -31.29 0.26
N CYS A 462 12.51 -32.04 1.09
CA CYS A 462 11.56 -31.45 2.03
C CYS A 462 12.25 -30.59 3.10
N ARG A 463 13.42 -31.01 3.61
CA ARG A 463 14.28 -30.29 4.56
C ARG A 463 14.75 -28.96 3.97
N LEU A 464 15.30 -28.97 2.75
CA LEU A 464 15.78 -27.78 2.05
C LEU A 464 14.62 -26.84 1.65
N ARG A 465 13.52 -27.37 1.10
CA ARG A 465 12.31 -26.59 0.79
C ARG A 465 11.74 -25.88 2.02
N ASN A 466 11.71 -26.56 3.16
CA ASN A 466 11.24 -25.98 4.43
C ASN A 466 12.21 -24.90 4.96
N SER A 467 13.53 -25.11 4.83
CA SER A 467 14.57 -24.11 5.14
C SER A 467 14.40 -22.84 4.29
N VAL A 468 14.35 -22.98 2.96
CA VAL A 468 14.14 -21.86 2.01
C VAL A 468 12.85 -21.10 2.33
N LYS A 469 11.75 -21.80 2.65
CA LYS A 469 10.48 -21.16 3.05
C LYS A 469 10.64 -20.29 4.31
N ALA A 470 11.42 -20.73 5.29
CA ALA A 470 11.72 -19.96 6.50
C ALA A 470 12.65 -18.77 6.21
N GLN A 471 13.71 -18.98 5.43
CA GLN A 471 14.65 -17.92 5.02
C GLN A 471 13.97 -16.81 4.19
N LEU A 472 13.09 -17.19 3.25
CA LEU A 472 12.37 -16.23 2.42
C LEU A 472 11.40 -15.38 3.26
N ALA A 473 10.70 -16.00 4.22
CA ALA A 473 9.87 -15.27 5.19
C ALA A 473 10.72 -14.33 6.07
N GLN A 474 11.94 -14.73 6.45
CA GLN A 474 12.87 -13.90 7.21
C GLN A 474 13.38 -12.71 6.39
N ALA A 475 13.91 -12.93 5.18
CA ALA A 475 14.41 -11.89 4.30
C ALA A 475 13.31 -10.85 3.97
N ARG A 476 12.08 -11.32 3.72
CA ARG A 476 10.90 -10.46 3.53
C ARG A 476 10.55 -9.64 4.78
N ARG A 477 10.60 -10.26 5.98
CA ARG A 477 10.40 -9.59 7.28
C ARG A 477 11.47 -8.52 7.54
N GLU A 478 12.73 -8.82 7.26
CA GLU A 478 13.84 -7.89 7.44
C GLU A 478 13.80 -6.72 6.46
N PHE A 479 13.54 -6.97 5.18
CA PHE A 479 13.44 -5.91 4.17
C PHE A 479 12.34 -4.91 4.54
N LEU A 480 11.16 -5.42 4.93
CA LEU A 480 10.06 -4.60 5.43
C LEU A 480 10.42 -3.88 6.74
N GLY A 481 11.12 -4.54 7.66
CA GLY A 481 11.60 -3.95 8.92
C GLY A 481 12.59 -2.79 8.69
N ARG A 482 13.59 -2.99 7.82
CA ARG A 482 14.56 -1.97 7.41
C ARG A 482 13.85 -0.77 6.77
N GLN A 483 12.92 -0.99 5.85
CA GLN A 483 12.09 0.06 5.23
C GLN A 483 11.21 0.80 6.25
N LEU A 484 10.63 0.10 7.24
CA LEU A 484 9.80 0.69 8.30
C LEU A 484 10.61 1.57 9.28
N LEU A 485 11.90 1.24 9.48
CA LEU A 485 12.80 1.97 10.38
C LEU A 485 13.50 3.15 9.70
N ALA A 486 13.86 3.02 8.41
CA ALA A 486 14.66 4.01 7.68
C ALA A 486 13.85 5.15 7.04
N SER A 487 12.55 4.99 6.80
CA SER A 487 11.73 5.93 5.99
C SER A 487 10.73 6.75 6.81
N ASP A 488 10.44 8.00 6.41
CA ASP A 488 9.23 8.70 6.89
C ASP A 488 8.00 7.88 6.43
N ARG A 489 6.89 7.96 7.17
CA ARG A 489 5.64 7.26 6.85
C ARG A 489 5.19 7.50 5.40
N LYS A 490 5.44 8.69 4.84
CA LYS A 490 5.13 9.00 3.43
C LYS A 490 5.92 8.13 2.47
N GLU A 491 7.21 7.95 2.72
CA GLU A 491 8.13 7.13 1.92
C GLU A 491 7.88 5.64 2.15
N PHE A 492 7.67 5.20 3.39
CA PHE A 492 7.24 3.83 3.69
C PHE A 492 5.99 3.45 2.91
N TRP A 493 4.93 4.28 2.93
CA TRP A 493 3.72 3.99 2.15
C TRP A 493 3.93 4.09 0.63
N SER A 494 4.93 4.85 0.15
CA SER A 494 5.30 4.90 -1.27
C SER A 494 6.11 3.68 -1.71
N SER A 495 6.99 3.18 -0.84
CA SER A 495 7.80 1.98 -1.04
C SER A 495 6.93 0.72 -0.95
N LEU A 496 6.07 0.63 0.07
CA LEU A 496 5.08 -0.44 0.19
C LEU A 496 4.11 -0.45 -1.01
N ARG A 497 3.73 0.71 -1.54
CA ARG A 497 3.00 0.79 -2.83
C ARG A 497 3.84 0.22 -3.97
N ARG A 498 5.10 0.64 -4.12
CA ARG A 498 5.99 0.18 -5.19
C ARG A 498 6.20 -1.34 -5.22
N PHE A 499 6.14 -2.03 -4.08
CA PHE A 499 6.47 -3.47 -3.98
C PHE A 499 5.31 -4.41 -3.64
N TYR A 500 4.21 -3.92 -3.03
CA TYR A 500 3.11 -4.77 -2.52
C TYR A 500 1.72 -4.32 -2.94
N LEU A 501 1.63 -3.29 -3.78
CA LEU A 501 0.38 -2.86 -4.37
C LEU A 501 0.65 -2.63 -5.85
N ALA A 502 0.27 -3.60 -6.69
CA ALA A 502 0.08 -3.33 -8.11
C ALA A 502 -0.70 -2.00 -8.24
N PRO A 503 -0.37 -1.13 -9.22
CA PRO A 503 -1.10 0.10 -9.42
C PRO A 503 -2.59 -0.20 -9.39
N SER A 504 -3.38 0.65 -8.73
CA SER A 504 -4.80 0.57 -9.03
C SER A 504 -4.92 1.00 -10.48
N ALA A 505 -5.09 0.02 -11.37
CA ALA A 505 -6.09 0.17 -12.41
C ALA A 505 -7.30 0.80 -11.69
N SER A 506 -7.58 2.06 -12.01
CA SER A 506 -8.81 2.70 -11.56
C SER A 506 -9.94 1.77 -11.98
N ALA A 507 -10.80 1.36 -11.05
CA ALA A 507 -11.96 0.53 -11.36
C ALA A 507 -12.64 1.14 -12.59
N HIS A 508 -12.78 0.34 -13.66
CA HIS A 508 -12.84 0.86 -15.02
C HIS A 508 -13.89 1.96 -15.16
N SER A 509 -13.41 3.21 -15.22
CA SER A 509 -14.24 4.37 -15.54
C SER A 509 -14.48 4.33 -17.04
N THR A 510 -15.46 3.53 -17.47
CA THR A 510 -15.87 3.38 -18.86
C THR A 510 -16.42 4.69 -19.40
N SER A 511 -15.52 5.53 -19.89
CA SER A 511 -15.77 6.61 -20.86
C SER A 511 -14.41 7.13 -21.34
N ASP A 512 -14.24 7.23 -22.66
CA ASP A 512 -13.24 8.12 -23.25
C ASP A 512 -13.65 9.56 -22.94
N LYS A 513 -13.19 10.04 -21.77
CA LYS A 513 -13.40 11.43 -21.35
C LYS A 513 -12.51 12.33 -22.18
N SER A 514 -13.06 12.83 -23.29
CA SER A 514 -12.36 13.65 -24.27
C SER A 514 -11.62 14.82 -23.61
N ALA A 515 -10.60 15.35 -24.29
CA ALA A 515 -9.85 16.50 -23.77
C ALA A 515 -10.78 17.70 -23.43
N ALA A 516 -11.90 17.84 -24.14
CA ALA A 516 -12.93 18.84 -23.85
C ALA A 516 -13.66 18.61 -22.51
N GLU A 517 -14.03 17.36 -22.16
CA GLU A 517 -14.59 17.04 -20.83
C GLU A 517 -13.61 17.35 -19.69
N GLN A 518 -12.31 17.14 -19.94
CA GLN A 518 -11.26 17.40 -18.95
C GLN A 518 -11.01 18.90 -18.78
N ARG A 519 -10.96 19.65 -19.89
CA ARG A 519 -10.83 21.12 -19.90
C ARG A 519 -12.04 21.78 -19.24
N ALA A 520 -13.26 21.45 -19.68
CA ALA A 520 -14.52 21.95 -19.10
C ALA A 520 -14.78 21.50 -17.63
N ARG A 521 -13.92 20.65 -17.05
CA ARG A 521 -13.85 20.38 -15.61
C ARG A 521 -12.82 21.24 -14.88
N ALA A 522 -11.67 21.51 -15.51
CA ALA A 522 -10.70 22.48 -14.99
C ALA A 522 -11.28 23.90 -14.99
N ASP A 523 -11.96 24.29 -16.08
CA ASP A 523 -12.58 25.61 -16.24
C ASP A 523 -13.64 25.84 -15.15
N ARG A 524 -14.59 24.90 -14.98
CA ARG A 524 -15.59 24.94 -13.89
C ARG A 524 -15.00 24.91 -12.48
N PHE A 525 -13.82 24.34 -12.30
CA PHE A 525 -13.10 24.39 -11.02
C PHE A 525 -12.46 25.77 -10.81
N ASN A 526 -11.93 26.38 -11.86
CA ASN A 526 -11.36 27.73 -11.83
C ASN A 526 -12.43 28.79 -11.59
N GLU A 527 -13.55 28.75 -12.33
CA GLU A 527 -14.74 29.60 -12.13
C GLU A 527 -15.22 29.56 -10.68
N PHE A 528 -15.26 28.37 -10.07
CA PHE A 528 -15.68 28.22 -8.69
C PHE A 528 -14.76 28.98 -7.72
N PHE A 529 -13.43 28.88 -7.86
CA PHE A 529 -12.52 29.58 -6.96
C PHE A 529 -12.38 31.08 -7.27
N ALA A 530 -12.46 31.50 -8.53
CA ALA A 530 -12.50 32.91 -8.90
C ALA A 530 -13.76 33.62 -8.36
N SER A 531 -14.93 32.98 -8.46
CA SER A 531 -16.21 33.55 -7.99
C SER A 531 -16.43 33.50 -6.47
N VAL A 532 -15.56 32.84 -5.70
CA VAL A 532 -15.66 32.83 -4.22
C VAL A 532 -15.42 34.23 -3.63
N GLY A 533 -14.47 35.00 -4.18
CA GLY A 533 -14.17 36.36 -3.69
C GLY A 533 -15.34 37.31 -3.89
N SER A 534 -15.90 37.35 -5.10
CA SER A 534 -17.05 38.21 -5.44
C SER A 534 -18.36 37.77 -4.78
N ARG A 535 -18.57 36.46 -4.54
CA ARG A 535 -19.68 35.98 -3.70
C ARG A 535 -19.56 36.45 -2.26
N ILE A 536 -18.40 36.26 -1.62
CA ILE A 536 -18.19 36.71 -0.24
C ILE A 536 -18.35 38.24 -0.13
N ALA A 537 -17.92 38.99 -1.14
CA ALA A 537 -18.13 40.43 -1.19
C ALA A 537 -19.62 40.83 -1.32
N ALA A 538 -20.42 40.08 -2.10
CA ALA A 538 -21.86 40.30 -2.21
C ALA A 538 -22.60 39.90 -0.91
N ASP A 539 -22.31 38.70 -0.37
CA ASP A 539 -22.86 38.19 0.89
C ASP A 539 -22.59 39.18 2.07
N LEU A 540 -21.44 39.88 2.05
CA LEU A 540 -21.08 40.91 3.03
C LEU A 540 -21.76 42.27 2.78
N ASN A 541 -22.20 42.56 1.56
CA ASN A 541 -22.79 43.86 1.22
C ASN A 541 -24.27 43.94 1.66
N ASP A 542 -24.99 42.82 1.61
CA ASP A 542 -26.36 42.71 2.13
C ASP A 542 -26.42 42.99 3.65
N ASP A 543 -25.43 42.49 4.41
CA ASP A 543 -25.29 42.70 5.86
C ASP A 543 -25.04 44.19 6.25
N VAL A 544 -24.59 45.05 5.32
CA VAL A 544 -24.22 46.45 5.61
C VAL A 544 -25.43 47.40 5.69
N THR A 545 -26.61 46.97 5.26
CA THR A 545 -27.85 47.79 5.35
C THR A 545 -28.39 47.92 6.77
N ALA A 546 -27.93 47.10 7.73
CA ALA A 546 -28.18 47.30 9.16
C ALA A 546 -27.18 48.30 9.75
N GLY A 547 -27.62 49.55 9.92
CA GLY A 547 -26.75 50.71 10.20
C GLY A 547 -25.69 50.51 11.29
N LEU A 548 -24.43 50.63 10.89
CA LEU A 548 -23.27 50.59 11.78
C LEU A 548 -23.11 51.89 12.58
N ALA A 549 -22.72 51.75 13.85
CA ALA A 549 -22.28 52.88 14.68
C ALA A 549 -21.10 53.63 14.03
N PRO A 550 -20.94 54.94 14.30
CA PRO A 550 -19.83 55.72 13.75
C PRO A 550 -18.49 55.05 14.04
N ARG A 551 -17.65 54.94 13.01
CA ARG A 551 -16.31 54.33 13.14
C ARG A 551 -15.55 55.08 14.25
N PRO A 552 -14.84 54.37 15.15
CA PRO A 552 -13.91 55.05 16.04
C PRO A 552 -12.90 55.83 15.20
N PRO A 553 -12.37 56.96 15.70
CA PRO A 553 -11.46 57.81 14.94
C PRO A 553 -10.27 56.98 14.44
N ILE A 554 -9.85 57.25 13.20
CA ILE A 554 -8.69 56.58 12.61
C ILE A 554 -7.48 56.89 13.50
N VAL A 555 -7.02 55.90 14.26
CA VAL A 555 -5.77 55.97 15.01
C VAL A 555 -4.66 56.07 13.96
N VAL A 556 -4.18 57.28 13.72
CA VAL A 556 -3.13 57.57 12.74
C VAL A 556 -1.89 56.78 13.13
N SER A 557 -1.61 55.70 12.40
CA SER A 557 -0.74 54.61 12.83
C SER A 557 0.76 54.89 12.69
N ALA A 558 1.17 56.16 12.85
CA ALA A 558 2.56 56.62 12.79
C ALA A 558 3.51 55.87 13.76
N ALA A 559 2.96 55.28 14.82
CA ALA A 559 3.69 54.46 15.80
C ALA A 559 3.63 52.94 15.55
N PHE A 560 2.69 52.41 14.74
CA PHE A 560 2.54 50.95 14.57
C PHE A 560 3.44 50.43 13.43
N ARG A 561 4.73 50.34 13.71
CA ARG A 561 5.72 49.76 12.79
C ARG A 561 5.73 48.24 12.90
N LEU A 562 5.19 47.56 11.89
CA LEU A 562 5.43 46.12 11.70
C LEU A 562 6.93 45.89 11.45
N GLN A 563 7.53 44.97 12.20
CA GLN A 563 8.91 44.53 12.01
C GLN A 563 8.95 42.99 11.92
N PRO A 564 9.89 42.38 11.17
CA PRO A 564 10.02 40.93 11.12
C PRO A 564 10.35 40.35 12.50
N ALA A 565 9.47 39.52 13.04
CA ALA A 565 9.67 38.88 14.34
C ALA A 565 10.91 37.97 14.32
N THR A 566 11.81 38.15 15.28
CA THR A 566 13.08 37.42 15.33
C THR A 566 12.88 35.98 15.84
N LEU A 567 13.82 35.07 15.52
CA LEU A 567 13.73 33.67 15.96
C LEU A 567 13.59 33.50 17.50
N PRO A 568 14.29 34.28 18.36
CA PRO A 568 14.08 34.22 19.81
C PRO A 568 12.67 34.62 20.26
N GLU A 569 12.01 35.54 19.55
CA GLU A 569 10.66 36.02 19.86
C GLU A 569 9.60 35.02 19.42
N LEU A 570 9.80 34.42 18.24
CA LEU A 570 9.01 33.30 17.74
C LEU A 570 9.18 32.03 18.59
N ALA A 571 10.29 31.89 19.32
CA ALA A 571 10.56 30.77 20.21
C ALA A 571 9.96 30.93 21.63
N ARG A 572 9.43 32.10 21.99
CA ARG A 572 8.74 32.28 23.29
C ARG A 572 7.47 31.41 23.33
N ALA A 573 7.22 30.77 24.47
CA ALA A 573 6.08 29.85 24.64
C ALA A 573 4.73 30.53 24.36
N GLU A 574 4.58 31.81 24.73
CA GLU A 574 3.37 32.60 24.47
C GLU A 574 3.14 32.82 22.97
N THR A 575 4.19 33.20 22.24
CA THR A 575 4.15 33.34 20.77
C THR A 575 3.82 32.00 20.09
N LEU A 576 4.45 30.91 20.54
CA LEU A 576 4.19 29.56 20.02
C LEU A 576 2.76 29.09 20.33
N LYS A 577 2.22 29.41 21.51
CA LYS A 577 0.82 29.13 21.87
C LYS A 577 -0.11 29.86 20.92
N LEU A 578 0.07 31.18 20.76
CA LEU A 578 -0.75 32.04 19.91
C LEU A 578 -0.72 31.56 18.45
N LEU A 579 0.46 31.33 17.86
CA LEU A 579 0.62 30.84 16.48
C LEU A 579 -0.09 29.50 16.22
N ILE A 580 -0.12 28.61 17.22
CA ILE A 580 -0.81 27.32 17.08
C ILE A 580 -2.33 27.51 17.24
N GLU A 581 -2.77 28.37 18.16
CA GLU A 581 -4.19 28.72 18.33
C GLU A 581 -4.77 29.45 17.12
N THR A 582 -4.01 30.31 16.43
CA THR A 582 -4.46 31.03 15.24
C THR A 582 -4.36 30.22 13.94
N HIS A 583 -3.30 29.42 13.74
CA HIS A 583 -3.07 28.74 12.44
C HIS A 583 -3.31 27.22 12.45
N VAL A 584 -3.31 26.55 13.61
CA VAL A 584 -3.39 25.08 13.69
C VAL A 584 -4.73 24.62 14.24
N PHE A 585 -5.25 25.26 15.29
CA PHE A 585 -6.55 24.92 15.86
C PHE A 585 -7.74 25.11 14.90
N PRO A 586 -7.83 26.15 14.04
CA PRO A 586 -8.92 26.27 13.08
C PRO A 586 -8.96 25.11 12.07
N HIS A 587 -7.80 24.63 11.61
CA HIS A 587 -7.71 23.43 10.78
C HIS A 587 -8.12 22.16 11.54
N ILE A 588 -7.80 22.05 12.84
CA ILE A 588 -8.27 20.93 13.67
C ILE A 588 -9.80 20.95 13.81
N LEU A 589 -10.40 22.11 14.13
CA LEU A 589 -11.85 22.28 14.24
C LEU A 589 -12.58 22.02 12.91
N TYR A 590 -12.01 22.48 11.79
CA TYR A 590 -12.50 22.14 10.45
C TYR A 590 -12.43 20.63 10.20
N CYS A 591 -11.30 19.97 10.42
CA CYS A 591 -11.19 18.51 10.25
C CYS A 591 -12.15 17.73 11.16
N ILE A 592 -12.37 18.17 12.41
CA ILE A 592 -13.35 17.57 13.32
C ILE A 592 -14.77 17.68 12.78
N SER A 593 -15.10 18.70 11.98
CA SER A 593 -16.41 18.85 11.33
C SER A 593 -16.81 17.59 10.54
N VAL A 594 -15.87 17.00 9.81
CA VAL A 594 -16.05 15.76 9.03
C VAL A 594 -15.65 14.51 9.82
N TRP A 595 -14.56 14.56 10.61
CA TRP A 595 -13.97 13.36 11.22
C TRP A 595 -14.53 13.00 12.61
N GLY A 596 -15.39 13.83 13.22
CA GLY A 596 -15.97 13.59 14.55
C GLY A 596 -16.78 12.30 14.70
N GLY A 597 -17.33 11.74 13.61
CA GLY A 597 -18.04 10.45 13.60
C GLY A 597 -17.15 9.21 13.39
N THR A 598 -15.83 9.39 13.25
CA THR A 598 -14.89 8.27 13.00
C THR A 598 -14.65 7.41 14.24
N THR A 599 -13.88 6.33 14.11
CA THR A 599 -13.55 5.47 15.27
C THR A 599 -12.50 6.14 16.17
N LYS A 600 -12.46 5.77 17.47
CA LYS A 600 -11.50 6.30 18.45
C LYS A 600 -10.04 6.20 17.98
N ASN A 601 -9.71 5.18 17.18
CA ASN A 601 -8.39 5.01 16.54
C ASN A 601 -8.02 6.10 15.52
N GLN A 602 -9.00 6.73 14.86
CA GLN A 602 -8.79 7.87 13.96
C GLN A 602 -8.76 9.19 14.73
N LEU A 603 -9.67 9.41 15.69
CA LEU A 603 -9.62 10.57 16.59
C LEU A 603 -8.29 10.66 17.36
N THR A 604 -7.74 9.51 17.77
CA THR A 604 -6.39 9.39 18.36
C THR A 604 -5.28 9.98 17.47
N ARG A 605 -5.46 10.07 16.14
CA ARG A 605 -4.50 10.73 15.24
C ARG A 605 -4.55 12.25 15.36
N ILE A 606 -5.73 12.82 15.59
CA ILE A 606 -5.92 14.25 15.86
C ILE A 606 -5.42 14.58 17.28
N GLN A 607 -5.71 13.74 18.28
CA GLN A 607 -5.10 13.89 19.62
C GLN A 607 -3.57 13.89 19.57
N LYS A 608 -2.96 13.06 18.71
CA LYS A 608 -1.51 13.05 18.51
C LYS A 608 -0.95 14.31 17.83
N LEU A 609 -1.78 15.10 17.14
CA LEU A 609 -1.41 16.44 16.67
C LEU A 609 -1.48 17.47 17.80
N ILE A 610 -2.57 17.49 18.58
CA ILE A 610 -2.72 18.37 19.76
C ILE A 610 -1.57 18.11 20.76
N ASN A 611 -1.29 16.84 21.05
CA ASN A 611 -0.17 16.39 21.89
C ASN A 611 1.22 16.72 21.32
N PHE A 612 1.35 16.98 20.03
CA PHE A 612 2.61 17.38 19.40
C PHE A 612 2.78 18.89 19.49
N SER A 613 1.74 19.65 19.13
CA SER A 613 1.66 21.10 19.33
C SER A 613 1.98 21.49 20.78
N ALA A 614 1.39 20.80 21.76
CA ALA A 614 1.58 21.15 23.18
C ALA A 614 3.04 20.96 23.63
N ARG A 615 3.77 20.00 23.04
CA ARG A 615 5.21 19.78 23.32
C ARG A 615 6.12 20.79 22.65
N ILE A 616 5.68 21.41 21.55
CA ILE A 616 6.41 22.53 20.94
C ILE A 616 6.34 23.75 21.87
N VAL A 617 5.17 24.05 22.42
CA VAL A 617 5.00 25.19 23.35
C VAL A 617 5.69 24.96 24.69
N THR A 618 5.61 23.75 25.26
CA THR A 618 6.05 23.47 26.64
C THR A 618 7.40 22.78 26.77
N GLY A 619 8.04 22.38 25.66
CA GLY A 619 9.31 21.61 25.65
C GLY A 619 9.24 20.18 26.20
N VAL A 620 8.09 19.74 26.75
CA VAL A 620 7.90 18.47 27.48
C VAL A 620 8.33 17.26 26.65
N ARG A 621 9.30 16.48 27.17
CA ARG A 621 10.04 15.47 26.41
C ARG A 621 9.13 14.33 25.98
N ARG A 622 9.36 13.77 24.78
CA ARG A 622 8.48 12.79 24.09
C ARG A 622 7.94 11.62 24.94
N ARG A 623 8.63 11.19 26.01
CA ARG A 623 8.22 10.09 26.91
C ARG A 623 7.39 10.55 28.13
N GLU A 624 7.40 11.83 28.48
CA GLU A 624 6.66 12.39 29.62
C GLU A 624 5.15 12.44 29.38
N ARG A 625 4.36 12.43 30.46
CA ARG A 625 2.89 12.50 30.42
C ARG A 625 2.45 13.84 29.85
N ILE A 626 1.54 13.81 28.87
CA ILE A 626 1.09 15.02 28.16
C ILE A 626 -0.03 15.80 28.87
N GLY A 627 -0.73 15.17 29.83
CA GLY A 627 -1.85 15.77 30.56
C GLY A 627 -1.53 17.12 31.21
N PRO A 628 -0.46 17.24 32.02
CA PRO A 628 -0.06 18.51 32.63
C PRO A 628 0.21 19.63 31.62
N ALA A 629 0.84 19.31 30.49
CA ALA A 629 1.12 20.28 29.43
C ALA A 629 -0.14 20.76 28.68
N LEU A 630 -1.16 19.90 28.57
CA LEU A 630 -2.46 20.33 28.02
C LEU A 630 -3.22 21.20 29.01
N ALA A 631 -3.19 20.85 30.29
CA ALA A 631 -3.80 21.64 31.37
C ALA A 631 -3.16 23.03 31.48
N SER A 632 -1.82 23.13 31.48
CA SER A 632 -1.11 24.42 31.57
C SER A 632 -1.35 25.35 30.36
N LEU A 633 -1.75 24.80 29.21
CA LEU A 633 -2.12 25.59 28.03
C LEU A 633 -3.62 25.92 27.97
N GLY A 634 -4.46 25.24 28.77
CA GLY A 634 -5.92 25.28 28.63
C GLY A 634 -6.45 24.53 27.39
N TRP A 635 -5.69 23.56 26.87
CA TRP A 635 -5.99 22.90 25.59
C TRP A 635 -6.80 21.60 25.77
N PRO A 636 -8.07 21.56 25.35
CA PRO A 636 -8.92 20.38 25.50
C PRO A 636 -8.47 19.20 24.62
N GLY A 637 -8.80 17.99 25.07
CA GLY A 637 -8.66 16.77 24.27
C GLY A 637 -9.61 16.73 23.07
N VAL A 638 -9.29 15.89 22.07
CA VAL A 638 -10.09 15.75 20.85
C VAL A 638 -11.54 15.35 21.13
N GLU A 639 -11.79 14.53 22.16
CA GLU A 639 -13.14 14.05 22.49
C GLU A 639 -14.01 15.19 23.05
N ARG A 640 -13.42 16.10 23.84
CA ARG A 640 -14.05 17.34 24.31
C ARG A 640 -14.21 18.38 23.19
N LEU A 641 -13.21 18.58 22.33
CA LEU A 641 -13.33 19.43 21.13
C LEU A 641 -14.46 18.97 20.18
N VAL A 642 -14.65 17.66 20.06
CA VAL A 642 -15.77 17.06 19.32
C VAL A 642 -17.10 17.39 20.01
N TRP A 643 -17.20 17.18 21.31
CA TRP A 643 -18.41 17.42 22.12
C TRP A 643 -18.83 18.89 22.16
N GLU A 644 -17.92 19.81 22.50
CA GLU A 644 -18.18 21.27 22.51
C GLU A 644 -18.67 21.74 21.13
N ARG A 645 -18.03 21.28 20.04
CA ARG A 645 -18.41 21.62 18.66
C ARG A 645 -19.75 21.02 18.24
N ASP A 646 -20.13 19.86 18.75
CA ASP A 646 -21.45 19.28 18.49
C ASP A 646 -22.55 20.06 19.21
N LEU A 647 -22.36 20.38 20.49
CA LEU A 647 -23.29 21.18 21.28
C LEU A 647 -23.50 22.58 20.71
N LEU A 648 -22.43 23.27 20.33
CA LEU A 648 -22.51 24.58 19.66
C LEU A 648 -23.21 24.51 18.29
N LYS A 649 -23.17 23.37 17.60
CA LYS A 649 -23.89 23.15 16.34
C LYS A 649 -25.38 22.84 16.58
N VAL A 650 -25.74 22.15 17.67
CA VAL A 650 -27.14 21.94 18.08
C VAL A 650 -27.76 23.26 18.54
N TRP A 651 -27.12 23.99 19.45
CA TRP A 651 -27.66 25.27 19.95
C TRP A 651 -28.00 26.23 18.81
N LYS A 652 -27.10 26.37 17.82
CA LYS A 652 -27.34 27.20 16.62
C LYS A 652 -28.49 26.70 15.75
N ALA A 653 -28.68 25.38 15.61
CA ALA A 653 -29.77 24.82 14.82
C ALA A 653 -31.16 25.03 15.45
N LEU A 654 -31.22 25.12 16.78
CA LEU A 654 -32.44 25.40 17.53
C LEU A 654 -32.75 26.90 17.59
N HIS A 655 -31.76 27.73 17.95
CA HIS A 655 -31.98 29.15 18.32
C HIS A 655 -31.78 30.18 17.20
N ILE A 656 -31.17 29.82 16.05
CA ILE A 656 -30.94 30.75 14.94
C ILE A 656 -31.84 30.39 13.76
N PRO A 657 -32.88 31.17 13.43
CA PRO A 657 -33.82 30.85 12.35
C PRO A 657 -33.15 30.65 10.98
N ALA A 658 -32.20 31.53 10.64
CA ALA A 658 -31.42 31.49 9.39
C ALA A 658 -30.38 30.37 9.31
N TYR A 659 -30.24 29.52 10.33
CA TYR A 659 -29.28 28.42 10.30
C TYR A 659 -29.70 27.33 9.28
N PRO A 660 -28.77 26.71 8.53
CA PRO A 660 -29.12 25.86 7.38
C PRO A 660 -30.18 24.79 7.68
N LEU A 661 -31.30 24.84 6.95
CA LEU A 661 -32.49 24.01 7.17
C LEU A 661 -32.19 22.50 7.13
N SER A 662 -31.22 22.09 6.32
CA SER A 662 -30.74 20.71 6.25
C SER A 662 -30.13 20.21 7.56
N ILE A 663 -29.56 21.09 8.38
CA ILE A 663 -29.06 20.78 9.73
C ILE A 663 -30.17 20.95 10.77
N ARG A 664 -31.03 21.97 10.64
CA ARG A 664 -32.18 22.16 11.56
C ARG A 664 -33.09 20.91 11.57
N ARG A 665 -33.41 20.36 10.40
CA ARG A 665 -34.18 19.10 10.24
C ARG A 665 -33.49 17.83 10.80
N MET A 666 -32.25 17.90 11.29
CA MET A 666 -31.60 16.77 11.97
C MET A 666 -31.98 16.66 13.47
N PHE A 667 -32.61 17.70 14.02
CA PHE A 667 -32.93 17.82 15.43
C PHE A 667 -34.41 18.17 15.58
N VAL A 668 -35.14 17.32 16.31
CA VAL A 668 -36.59 17.42 16.54
C VAL A 668 -36.81 17.39 18.05
N SER A 669 -37.64 18.28 18.58
CA SER A 669 -37.94 18.32 20.02
C SER A 669 -38.80 17.12 20.41
N ARG A 670 -38.62 16.59 21.63
CA ARG A 670 -39.52 15.52 22.12
C ARG A 670 -40.97 16.00 22.28
N SER A 671 -41.19 17.30 22.48
CA SER A 671 -42.53 17.90 22.50
C SER A 671 -43.26 17.82 21.15
N GLU A 672 -42.52 17.77 20.04
CA GLU A 672 -43.07 17.68 18.68
C GLU A 672 -43.44 16.22 18.30
N VAL A 673 -42.89 15.24 19.02
CA VAL A 673 -43.02 13.81 18.72
C VAL A 673 -43.92 13.07 19.73
N SER A 674 -44.12 13.61 20.93
CA SER A 674 -44.96 12.98 21.95
C SER A 674 -45.75 13.99 22.79
N GLY A 675 -47.07 13.93 22.71
CA GLY A 675 -47.99 14.68 23.59
C GLY A 675 -48.02 14.19 25.04
N ARG A 676 -47.08 13.35 25.48
CA ARG A 676 -46.93 12.95 26.89
C ARG A 676 -45.97 13.91 27.58
N VAL A 677 -46.52 14.78 28.45
CA VAL A 677 -45.71 15.60 29.36
C VAL A 677 -44.87 14.65 30.23
N THR A 678 -43.56 14.82 30.19
CA THR A 678 -42.58 14.06 30.99
C THR A 678 -41.39 14.94 31.30
N ARG A 679 -40.65 14.60 32.36
CA ARG A 679 -39.39 15.26 32.76
C ARG A 679 -38.32 15.34 31.65
N SER A 680 -38.43 14.54 30.59
CA SER A 680 -37.57 14.63 29.40
C SER A 680 -38.08 15.64 28.37
N VAL A 681 -39.38 15.87 28.29
CA VAL A 681 -40.01 16.86 27.37
C VAL A 681 -39.88 18.25 27.99
N GLU A 682 -40.20 18.41 29.27
CA GLU A 682 -40.10 19.66 30.03
C GLU A 682 -38.67 20.22 30.02
N ALA A 683 -37.66 19.35 30.10
CA ALA A 683 -36.24 19.72 30.05
C ALA A 683 -35.69 20.09 28.65
N GLY A 684 -36.53 20.21 27.61
CA GLY A 684 -36.08 20.55 26.25
C GLY A 684 -35.12 19.52 25.64
N ALA A 685 -35.42 18.23 25.78
CA ALA A 685 -34.64 17.18 25.11
C ALA A 685 -35.02 17.04 23.63
N LEU A 686 -34.10 16.47 22.85
CA LEU A 686 -34.28 16.11 21.44
C LEU A 686 -34.62 14.62 21.29
N GLU A 687 -35.39 14.26 20.28
CA GLU A 687 -35.70 12.87 19.96
C GLU A 687 -34.47 12.14 19.39
N LEU A 688 -34.24 10.89 19.81
CA LEU A 688 -33.10 10.09 19.37
C LEU A 688 -33.54 9.03 18.35
N GLN A 689 -33.10 9.18 17.10
CA GLN A 689 -33.38 8.20 16.03
C GLN A 689 -32.97 6.77 16.45
N LYS A 690 -33.88 5.80 16.28
CA LYS A 690 -33.73 4.41 16.72
C LYS A 690 -32.60 3.69 15.98
N CYS A 691 -31.38 3.77 16.51
CA CYS A 691 -30.15 3.24 15.89
C CYS A 691 -29.75 1.88 16.45
N ARG A 692 -29.86 0.81 15.63
CA ARG A 692 -29.43 -0.57 15.97
C ARG A 692 -27.91 -0.79 15.94
N LEU A 693 -27.11 0.11 15.36
CA LEU A 693 -25.67 -0.11 15.13
C LEU A 693 -24.81 0.98 15.77
N SER A 694 -23.64 0.58 16.31
CA SER A 694 -22.61 1.51 16.83
C SER A 694 -21.92 2.36 15.74
N SER A 695 -22.22 2.10 14.46
CA SER A 695 -21.88 2.97 13.33
C SER A 695 -22.88 4.11 13.17
N THR A 696 -24.19 3.84 13.19
CA THR A 696 -25.22 4.88 13.06
C THR A 696 -25.31 5.77 14.29
N GLN A 697 -25.03 5.22 15.49
CA GLN A 697 -24.86 6.01 16.72
C GLN A 697 -23.68 7.00 16.68
N ARG A 698 -22.75 6.87 15.71
CA ARG A 698 -21.64 7.82 15.47
C ARG A 698 -21.93 8.82 14.34
N THR A 699 -23.13 8.84 13.79
CA THR A 699 -23.58 9.94 12.91
C THR A 699 -23.70 11.25 13.69
N PHE A 700 -23.59 12.39 13.00
CA PHE A 700 -23.67 13.70 13.65
C PHE A 700 -25.02 13.94 14.35
N SER A 701 -26.14 13.66 13.67
CA SER A 701 -27.50 13.81 14.23
C SER A 701 -27.65 13.06 15.56
N TYR A 702 -27.41 11.74 15.56
CA TYR A 702 -27.56 10.93 16.77
C TYR A 702 -26.61 11.37 17.89
N ARG A 703 -25.30 11.51 17.60
CA ARG A 703 -24.30 11.76 18.67
C ARG A 703 -24.38 13.16 19.24
N ALA A 704 -24.80 14.16 18.46
CA ALA A 704 -24.99 15.52 18.93
C ALA A 704 -26.28 15.67 19.74
N ALA A 705 -27.39 15.06 19.32
CA ALA A 705 -28.61 14.99 20.13
C ALA A 705 -28.38 14.22 21.45
N ALA A 706 -27.64 13.11 21.40
CA ALA A 706 -27.24 12.35 22.59
C ALA A 706 -26.18 13.06 23.46
N ALA A 707 -25.51 14.10 22.96
CA ALA A 707 -24.70 15.01 23.77
C ALA A 707 -25.58 16.09 24.42
N TRP A 708 -26.47 16.71 23.66
CA TRP A 708 -27.43 17.72 24.13
C TRP A 708 -28.30 17.20 25.28
N ASN A 709 -28.86 16.01 25.13
CA ASN A 709 -29.71 15.38 26.14
C ASN A 709 -28.99 15.04 27.45
N ARG A 710 -27.64 15.09 27.49
CA ARG A 710 -26.83 14.91 28.71
C ARG A 710 -26.48 16.21 29.43
N LEU A 711 -26.76 17.38 28.83
CA LEU A 711 -26.59 18.67 29.53
C LEU A 711 -27.67 18.88 30.59
N PRO A 712 -27.37 19.53 31.73
CA PRO A 712 -28.39 20.05 32.64
C PRO A 712 -29.34 21.06 31.93
N PRO A 713 -30.62 21.19 32.33
CA PRO A 713 -31.57 22.11 31.70
C PRO A 713 -31.06 23.56 31.69
N ALA A 714 -30.56 24.05 32.84
CA ALA A 714 -29.95 25.38 32.99
C ALA A 714 -28.73 25.65 32.09
N VAL A 715 -28.12 24.63 31.47
CA VAL A 715 -27.08 24.81 30.44
C VAL A 715 -27.70 24.89 29.03
N ARG A 716 -28.81 24.19 28.76
CA ARG A 716 -29.54 24.23 27.49
C ARG A 716 -30.27 25.56 27.30
N GLU A 717 -30.85 26.09 28.36
CA GLU A 717 -31.67 27.32 28.43
C GLU A 717 -30.86 28.62 28.30
N GLN A 718 -29.54 28.56 28.10
CA GLN A 718 -28.69 29.74 28.02
C GLN A 718 -29.03 30.61 26.78
N PRO A 719 -29.44 31.87 26.97
CA PRO A 719 -30.13 32.66 25.92
C PRO A 719 -29.20 33.20 24.83
N THR A 720 -27.87 33.12 25.01
CA THR A 720 -26.91 33.55 23.99
C THR A 720 -25.85 32.47 23.76
N LEU A 721 -25.34 32.40 22.52
CA LEU A 721 -24.26 31.49 22.15
C LEU A 721 -23.02 31.65 23.05
N THR A 722 -22.74 32.87 23.51
CA THR A 722 -21.60 33.20 24.38
C THR A 722 -21.81 32.66 25.80
N ALA A 723 -23.01 32.84 26.37
CA ALA A 723 -23.36 32.28 27.67
C ALA A 723 -23.40 30.74 27.62
N PHE A 724 -24.03 30.17 26.59
CA PHE A 724 -24.05 28.73 26.32
C PHE A 724 -22.63 28.15 26.21
N ARG A 725 -21.73 28.79 25.45
CA ARG A 725 -20.33 28.35 25.30
C ARG A 725 -19.57 28.35 26.63
N ARG A 726 -19.81 29.34 27.51
CA ARG A 726 -19.21 29.38 28.86
C ARG A 726 -19.77 28.26 29.74
N ALA A 727 -21.09 28.08 29.76
CA ALA A 727 -21.75 27.04 30.56
C ALA A 727 -21.35 25.62 30.13
N VAL A 728 -21.25 25.36 28.82
CA VAL A 728 -20.75 24.09 28.26
C VAL A 728 -19.28 23.86 28.60
N ALA A 729 -18.44 24.90 28.62
CA ALA A 729 -17.04 24.76 29.01
C ALA A 729 -16.87 24.44 30.52
N ALA A 730 -17.85 24.76 31.35
CA ALA A 730 -17.86 24.50 32.79
C ALA A 730 -18.53 23.17 33.19
N SER A 731 -19.43 22.61 32.35
CA SER A 731 -20.23 21.42 32.71
C SER A 731 -19.58 20.06 32.44
N GLU A 732 -18.33 20.05 31.94
CA GLU A 732 -17.51 18.83 31.73
C GLU A 732 -16.07 19.06 32.29
N ALA A 733 -16.00 19.61 33.51
CA ALA A 733 -14.77 19.89 34.26
C ALA A 733 -14.61 18.92 35.45
#